data_AF-C9R9S6-F1
#
_entry.id   AF-C9R9S6-F1
#
_cell.length_a   1.000
_cell.length_b   1.000
_cell.length_c   1.000
_cell.angle_alpha   90.00
_cell.angle_beta   90.00
_cell.angle_gamma   90.00
#
_symmetry.space_group_name_H-M   'P 1'
#
loop_
_entity.id
_entity.type
_entity.pdbx_description
1 polymer ?
#
loop_
_entity_poly.entity_id
_entity_poly.type
_entity_poly.pdbx_seq_one_letter_code
_entity_poly.pdbx_strand_id
1 'polypeptide(L)'
;MTLVIDFVKLMEDVCLTSNVGMLNSEGLSMLTVGFPRAMSYYYLYPFFRTFVESLGGKLVVSPPTTKATLNKMEFCPTDEPCVAVKLLFAHAKELLDAGLDYLLIPSLVSVEPENFCCPKFIGAPYMVHNALRNGGRVFIPYIDLYHGDTRWQESFVALARELGVESREQALQALKHALKVQAAFEEALARFKLTYAEAYELFDQGKLWSLSPSPQKGAESTIGVVGHPYVLYDAVSLGLVPKVKEYGRVITPEMIPFAVAREEMKDIAEGERLWSFEAHLLGAALHLLRHRLVDRLILVSSFECGPESIVESFIEEEAQRQGIPFLLLTVDEHTGEAGLVTRIEAFMDIAPLKSAAADPFPATTRRLSTPVPGPQPKTMKVGFPSMGHLDLAIRAALKECGIECLPTPRASKEILELGKELSPEFVCLPFVITLGQMRYLLDRGATHILMVGGKGKCRLGWYAQIQEKLLRKLGYDFEMIIIDSPVPFATRWGKFREAIKKATGNASWWRVIRALYNGYHRIAAIDRAEKEVHRLRAFERDPGTADKLFKKFVREVERAPSSQVVRELLEDFLDTARQIPVEDTDPVRVRIVGEIWVVLEQYVNLELERMLGRSTDPRVWVDREISVTNWFHQHIFPTKEALRRREEIKKAAEPYLGIEVGGHGHVSIGLTVLAKQEGIDGIIHLMPFTCMPEIVAQNILVRLSEKLDLPILTLIITDQTGEAGIETRVEAFLDVLKERKLIKGRG
;
A
#
# COMPACT_ATOMS: atom_id res chain seq x y z
N MET A 1 6.24 17.82 23.39
CA MET A 1 6.43 17.27 24.75
C MET A 1 5.10 16.75 25.32
N THR A 2 4.26 16.08 24.53
CA THR A 2 2.91 15.66 24.96
C THR A 2 2.53 14.25 24.50
N LEU A 3 3.07 13.75 23.38
CA LEU A 3 2.78 12.38 22.91
C LEU A 3 3.49 11.27 23.72
N VAL A 4 4.63 11.57 24.34
CA VAL A 4 5.32 10.68 25.29
C VAL A 4 4.83 10.92 26.73
N ILE A 5 4.37 12.13 27.06
CA ILE A 5 3.88 12.44 28.42
C ILE A 5 2.51 11.81 28.66
N ASP A 6 1.61 11.76 27.68
CA ASP A 6 0.35 11.02 27.84
C ASP A 6 0.58 9.49 27.85
N PHE A 7 1.61 8.99 27.16
CA PHE A 7 2.02 7.58 27.19
C PHE A 7 2.70 7.18 28.52
N VAL A 8 3.47 8.08 29.12
CA VAL A 8 4.11 7.89 30.43
C VAL A 8 3.10 8.11 31.57
N LYS A 9 2.21 9.10 31.50
CA LYS A 9 1.14 9.32 32.49
C LYS A 9 0.14 8.17 32.55
N LEU A 10 -0.31 7.66 31.40
CA LEU A 10 -1.19 6.48 31.35
C LEU A 10 -0.53 5.23 31.96
N MET A 11 0.81 5.18 31.99
CA MET A 11 1.62 4.10 32.55
C MET A 11 2.15 4.36 33.97
N GLU A 12 2.04 5.60 34.48
CA GLU A 12 2.34 5.98 35.86
C GLU A 12 1.15 5.63 36.78
N ASP A 13 -0.08 5.78 36.31
CA ASP A 13 -1.29 5.44 37.07
C ASP A 13 -1.49 3.93 37.31
N VAL A 14 -0.72 3.07 36.63
CA VAL A 14 -0.79 1.59 36.74
C VAL A 14 0.46 1.00 37.44
N CYS A 15 1.38 1.83 37.96
CA CYS A 15 2.67 1.34 38.47
C CYS A 15 3.03 1.96 39.82
N LEU A 16 2.65 1.30 40.91
CA LEU A 16 3.39 1.38 42.17
C LEU A 16 4.07 0.04 42.47
N THR A 17 5.39 0.14 42.65
CA THR A 17 6.38 -0.86 43.09
C THR A 17 6.97 -1.77 42.01
N SER A 18 8.24 -1.56 41.66
CA SER A 18 9.38 -2.31 42.25
C SER A 18 10.69 -2.13 41.46
N ASN A 19 11.79 -2.24 42.21
CA ASN A 19 13.19 -2.11 41.80
C ASN A 19 13.64 -3.24 40.85
N VAL A 20 14.40 -2.89 39.82
CA VAL A 20 15.08 -3.88 38.94
C VAL A 20 16.36 -4.37 39.64
N GLY A 21 16.38 -5.65 40.01
CA GLY A 21 17.62 -6.37 40.29
C GLY A 21 18.22 -6.90 38.99
N MET A 22 19.48 -6.58 38.71
CA MET A 22 20.25 -7.23 37.65
C MET A 22 20.43 -8.72 37.99
N LEU A 23 20.08 -9.61 37.06
CA LEU A 23 20.33 -11.05 37.19
C LEU A 23 21.81 -11.34 36.93
N ASN A 24 22.46 -12.00 37.90
CA ASN A 24 23.70 -12.74 37.68
C ASN A 24 23.35 -14.05 36.94
N SER A 25 23.78 -14.19 35.68
CA SER A 25 23.63 -15.41 34.89
C SER A 25 24.92 -16.25 34.95
N GLU A 26 25.16 -16.93 36.06
CA GLU A 26 26.15 -18.01 36.09
C GLU A 26 25.54 -19.28 35.46
N GLY A 27 25.87 -19.56 34.19
CA GLY A 27 25.75 -20.91 33.62
C GLY A 27 24.89 -21.13 32.36
N LEU A 28 24.15 -20.14 31.84
CA LEU A 28 23.46 -20.28 30.54
C LEU A 28 24.31 -19.76 29.38
N SER A 29 24.38 -20.51 28.27
CA SER A 29 24.94 -20.03 27.01
C SER A 29 24.11 -18.84 26.50
N MET A 30 24.74 -17.68 26.36
CA MET A 30 24.10 -16.46 25.88
C MET A 30 23.58 -16.63 24.45
N LEU A 31 22.26 -16.62 24.27
CA LEU A 31 21.62 -16.76 22.96
C LEU A 31 21.88 -15.54 22.08
N THR A 32 22.13 -15.79 20.80
CA THR A 32 22.41 -14.77 19.78
C THR A 32 21.20 -14.51 18.90
N VAL A 33 20.78 -13.25 18.82
CA VAL A 33 19.62 -12.81 18.05
C VAL A 33 20.09 -11.89 16.93
N GLY A 34 19.99 -12.35 15.69
CA GLY A 34 20.31 -11.57 14.50
C GLY A 34 19.24 -10.51 14.21
N PHE A 35 19.65 -9.26 13.96
CA PHE A 35 18.78 -8.17 13.53
C PHE A 35 19.31 -7.55 12.24
N PRO A 36 18.65 -7.76 11.09
CA PRO A 36 19.13 -7.25 9.80
C PRO A 36 19.27 -5.72 9.81
N ARG A 37 20.41 -5.21 9.34
CA ARG A 37 20.67 -3.77 9.08
C ARG A 37 19.91 -3.29 7.84
N ALA A 38 18.59 -3.42 7.86
CA ALA A 38 17.69 -2.99 6.80
C ALA A 38 16.34 -2.60 7.40
N MET A 39 15.56 -1.79 6.68
CA MET A 39 14.17 -1.46 7.02
C MET A 39 14.00 -1.01 8.48
N SER A 40 13.46 -1.87 9.36
CA SER A 40 13.15 -1.58 10.76
C SER A 40 14.37 -1.24 11.59
N TYR A 41 15.58 -1.68 11.21
CA TYR A 41 16.81 -1.34 11.91
C TYR A 41 16.98 0.17 12.06
N TYR A 42 16.77 0.91 10.97
CA TYR A 42 16.97 2.35 10.92
C TYR A 42 15.95 3.15 11.74
N TYR A 43 14.92 2.51 12.28
CA TYR A 43 13.93 3.13 13.15
C TYR A 43 14.01 2.63 14.59
N LEU A 44 14.27 1.33 14.79
CA LEU A 44 14.03 0.64 16.06
C LEU A 44 15.27 -0.11 16.60
N TYR A 45 16.48 0.16 16.10
CA TYR A 45 17.69 -0.46 16.63
C TYR A 45 17.87 -0.28 18.16
N PRO A 46 17.75 0.92 18.74
CA PRO A 46 17.87 1.11 20.19
C PRO A 46 16.83 0.30 20.96
N PHE A 47 15.58 0.30 20.50
CA PHE A 47 14.51 -0.51 21.06
C PHE A 47 14.84 -2.01 21.12
N PHE A 48 15.15 -2.63 19.98
CA PHE A 48 15.38 -4.08 19.93
C PHE A 48 16.65 -4.49 20.67
N ARG A 49 17.71 -3.67 20.62
CA ARG A 49 18.92 -3.93 21.38
C ARG A 49 18.65 -3.93 22.87
N THR A 50 18.01 -2.87 23.38
CA THR A 50 17.67 -2.78 24.80
C THR A 50 16.76 -3.91 25.24
N PHE A 51 15.76 -4.30 24.43
CA PHE A 51 14.85 -5.39 24.77
C PHE A 51 15.60 -6.73 24.92
N VAL A 52 16.38 -7.11 23.90
CA VAL A 52 17.10 -8.40 23.89
C VAL A 52 18.18 -8.45 24.98
N GLU A 53 18.95 -7.37 25.16
CA GLU A 53 20.01 -7.32 26.18
C GLU A 53 19.43 -7.28 27.60
N SER A 54 18.27 -6.66 27.82
CA SER A 54 17.58 -6.66 29.13
C SER A 54 17.11 -8.06 29.54
N LEU A 55 16.94 -8.98 28.58
CA LEU A 55 16.57 -10.37 28.80
C LEU A 55 17.78 -11.32 28.88
N GLY A 56 19.00 -10.79 28.81
CA GLY A 56 20.24 -11.58 28.86
C GLY A 56 20.66 -12.20 27.52
N GLY A 57 19.99 -11.85 26.41
CA GLY A 57 20.41 -12.22 25.06
C GLY A 57 21.43 -11.24 24.47
N LYS A 58 22.05 -11.62 23.36
CA LYS A 58 22.95 -10.74 22.59
C LYS A 58 22.35 -10.41 21.22
N LEU A 59 22.08 -9.12 20.97
CA LEU A 59 21.67 -8.67 19.64
C LEU A 59 22.90 -8.56 18.72
N VAL A 60 22.85 -9.19 17.56
CA VAL A 60 23.89 -9.14 16.52
C VAL A 60 23.30 -8.51 15.27
N VAL A 61 23.87 -7.38 14.85
CA VAL A 61 23.44 -6.67 13.63
C VAL A 61 24.31 -7.09 12.45
N SER A 62 23.73 -7.22 11.25
CA SER A 62 24.52 -7.47 10.03
C SER A 62 25.51 -6.32 9.74
N PRO A 63 26.63 -6.59 9.05
CA PRO A 63 27.59 -5.56 8.70
C PRO A 63 26.97 -4.50 7.78
N PRO A 64 27.61 -3.32 7.61
CA PRO A 64 27.20 -2.35 6.59
C PRO A 64 27.13 -2.98 5.20
N THR A 65 26.15 -2.57 4.39
CA THR A 65 25.96 -3.06 3.03
C THR A 65 27.23 -2.90 2.20
N THR A 66 27.71 -4.01 1.63
CA THR A 66 28.84 -4.04 0.71
C THR A 66 28.40 -4.52 -0.67
N LYS A 67 29.30 -4.52 -1.66
CA LYS A 67 29.03 -5.17 -2.95
C LYS A 67 28.67 -6.66 -2.79
N ALA A 68 29.27 -7.35 -1.80
CA ALA A 68 28.93 -8.74 -1.51
C ALA A 68 27.50 -8.87 -0.95
N THR A 69 27.07 -7.93 -0.12
CA THR A 69 25.69 -7.84 0.38
C THR A 69 24.70 -7.58 -0.76
N LEU A 70 25.02 -6.64 -1.67
CA LEU A 70 24.18 -6.35 -2.83
C LEU A 70 23.96 -7.59 -3.72
N ASN A 71 24.98 -8.42 -3.92
CA ASN A 71 24.84 -9.67 -4.68
C ASN A 71 23.83 -10.64 -4.04
N LYS A 72 23.68 -10.61 -2.70
CA LYS A 72 22.70 -11.42 -1.97
C LYS A 72 21.26 -10.90 -2.09
N MET A 73 21.00 -9.80 -2.81
CA MET A 73 19.63 -9.39 -3.11
C MET A 73 18.89 -10.42 -3.99
N GLU A 74 19.62 -11.31 -4.69
CA GLU A 74 19.07 -12.44 -5.45
C GLU A 74 18.24 -13.41 -4.60
N PHE A 75 18.38 -13.38 -3.27
CA PHE A 75 17.57 -14.18 -2.37
C PHE A 75 16.16 -13.62 -2.16
N CYS A 76 15.89 -12.39 -2.61
CA CYS A 76 14.53 -11.89 -2.77
C CYS A 76 13.88 -12.61 -3.96
N PRO A 77 12.76 -13.35 -3.76
CA PRO A 77 12.13 -14.13 -4.83
C PRO A 77 11.64 -13.34 -6.05
N THR A 78 11.52 -12.01 -5.93
CA THR A 78 10.92 -11.13 -6.93
C THR A 78 11.66 -9.80 -7.01
N ASP A 79 11.59 -9.14 -8.17
CA ASP A 79 12.25 -7.85 -8.41
C ASP A 79 11.40 -6.63 -8.02
N GLU A 80 10.13 -6.82 -7.70
CA GLU A 80 9.13 -5.75 -7.42
C GLU A 80 9.13 -5.12 -6.00
N PRO A 81 9.80 -5.67 -4.98
CA PRO A 81 9.99 -4.92 -3.73
C PRO A 81 10.97 -3.77 -3.94
N CYS A 82 10.81 -2.68 -3.18
CA CYS A 82 11.78 -1.60 -3.25
C CYS A 82 13.15 -2.08 -2.74
N VAL A 83 14.23 -1.42 -3.15
CA VAL A 83 15.61 -1.83 -2.84
C VAL A 83 15.84 -2.09 -1.34
N ALA A 84 15.18 -1.32 -0.46
CA ALA A 84 15.26 -1.50 0.99
C ALA A 84 14.72 -2.87 1.46
N VAL A 85 13.68 -3.39 0.82
CA VAL A 85 13.16 -4.74 1.08
C VAL A 85 14.09 -5.79 0.49
N LYS A 86 14.66 -5.59 -0.70
CA LYS A 86 15.64 -6.54 -1.28
C LYS A 86 16.87 -6.68 -0.38
N LEU A 87 17.37 -5.56 0.15
CA LEU A 87 18.46 -5.52 1.13
C LEU A 87 18.10 -6.26 2.43
N LEU A 88 16.84 -6.25 2.86
CA LEU A 88 16.41 -7.05 4.01
C LEU A 88 16.67 -8.55 3.79
N PHE A 89 16.43 -9.08 2.59
CA PHE A 89 16.77 -10.48 2.28
C PHE A 89 18.27 -10.73 2.31
N ALA A 90 19.06 -9.81 1.74
CA ALA A 90 20.51 -9.91 1.74
C ALA A 90 21.08 -9.96 3.16
N HIS A 91 20.69 -9.00 4.00
CA HIS A 91 21.11 -8.91 5.41
C HIS A 91 20.60 -10.08 6.25
N ALA A 92 19.35 -10.51 6.04
CA ALA A 92 18.81 -11.70 6.68
C ALA A 92 19.62 -12.95 6.32
N LYS A 93 19.99 -13.10 5.04
CA LYS A 93 20.81 -14.22 4.57
C LYS A 93 22.21 -14.19 5.17
N GLU A 94 22.86 -13.02 5.27
CA GLU A 94 24.16 -12.89 5.94
C GLU A 94 24.12 -13.34 7.40
N LEU A 95 23.07 -12.97 8.14
CA LEU A 95 22.90 -13.38 9.53
C LEU A 95 22.62 -14.88 9.68
N LEU A 96 21.84 -15.46 8.76
CA LEU A 96 21.62 -16.91 8.73
C LEU A 96 22.91 -17.68 8.39
N ASP A 97 23.71 -17.17 7.46
CA ASP A 97 25.01 -17.75 7.09
C ASP A 97 26.02 -17.69 8.24
N ALA A 98 25.90 -16.68 9.12
CA ALA A 98 26.72 -16.54 10.32
C ALA A 98 26.35 -17.55 11.43
N GLY A 99 25.30 -18.35 11.26
CA GLY A 99 24.94 -19.43 12.18
C GLY A 99 24.35 -18.96 13.52
N LEU A 100 23.68 -17.80 13.54
CA LEU A 100 23.01 -17.28 14.73
C LEU A 100 21.85 -18.18 15.18
N ASP A 101 21.52 -18.12 16.48
CA ASP A 101 20.46 -18.95 17.06
C ASP A 101 19.09 -18.57 16.50
N TYR A 102 18.83 -17.26 16.40
CA TYR A 102 17.56 -16.71 15.95
C TYR A 102 17.75 -15.49 15.04
N LEU A 103 16.79 -15.27 14.15
CA LEU A 103 16.65 -14.07 13.34
C LEU A 103 15.41 -13.30 13.80
N LEU A 104 15.56 -12.04 14.16
CA LEU A 104 14.46 -11.16 14.55
C LEU A 104 14.13 -10.20 13.42
N ILE A 105 12.89 -10.28 12.90
CA ILE A 105 12.37 -9.31 11.94
C ILE A 105 10.96 -8.93 12.41
N PRO A 106 10.71 -7.69 12.83
CA PRO A 106 9.41 -7.32 13.36
C PRO A 106 8.40 -7.06 12.24
N SER A 107 7.13 -7.36 12.51
CA SER A 107 6.00 -6.88 11.70
C SER A 107 5.50 -5.57 12.27
N LEU A 108 5.80 -4.45 11.61
CA LEU A 108 5.33 -3.13 12.04
C LEU A 108 3.96 -2.87 11.43
N VAL A 109 2.89 -3.07 12.19
CA VAL A 109 1.50 -2.80 11.76
C VAL A 109 1.17 -1.34 11.93
N SER A 110 1.43 -0.84 13.14
CA SER A 110 1.13 0.51 13.56
C SER A 110 2.05 0.86 14.72
N VAL A 111 2.80 1.96 14.59
CA VAL A 111 3.69 2.49 15.62
C VAL A 111 3.12 3.71 16.33
N GLU A 112 1.87 4.07 16.04
CA GLU A 112 1.11 5.10 16.74
C GLU A 112 -0.41 4.93 16.51
N PRO A 113 -1.28 5.52 17.36
CA PRO A 113 -2.72 5.41 17.20
C PRO A 113 -3.25 5.87 15.83
N GLU A 114 -4.26 5.16 15.33
CA GLU A 114 -5.01 5.47 14.09
C GLU A 114 -4.21 5.50 12.77
N ASN A 115 -2.92 5.17 12.82
CA ASN A 115 -2.01 5.15 11.66
C ASN A 115 -1.40 3.78 11.44
N PHE A 116 -1.17 3.41 10.19
CA PHE A 116 -0.50 2.16 9.81
C PHE A 116 0.92 2.43 9.31
N CYS A 117 1.79 1.43 9.36
CA CYS A 117 3.00 1.42 8.54
C CYS A 117 2.68 0.92 7.12
N CYS A 118 3.60 1.13 6.18
CA CYS A 118 3.39 0.67 4.81
C CYS A 118 3.22 -0.86 4.74
N PRO A 119 2.47 -1.40 3.76
CA PRO A 119 2.26 -2.85 3.62
C PRO A 119 3.55 -3.68 3.56
N LYS A 120 4.63 -3.12 3.00
CA LYS A 120 5.94 -3.78 2.91
C LYS A 120 6.58 -3.95 4.30
N PHE A 121 6.41 -3.00 5.24
CA PHE A 121 6.84 -3.17 6.65
C PHE A 121 6.04 -4.25 7.39
N ILE A 122 4.73 -4.34 7.11
CA ILE A 122 3.85 -5.33 7.71
C ILE A 122 4.20 -6.74 7.20
N GLY A 123 4.40 -6.87 5.88
CA GLY A 123 4.68 -8.14 5.23
C GLY A 123 6.13 -8.61 5.28
N ALA A 124 7.09 -7.71 5.53
CA ALA A 124 8.54 -7.97 5.51
C ALA A 124 8.98 -9.28 6.19
N PRO A 125 8.64 -9.53 7.47
CA PRO A 125 9.07 -10.75 8.13
C PRO A 125 8.51 -12.02 7.48
N TYR A 126 7.27 -11.98 7.00
CA TYR A 126 6.63 -13.11 6.33
C TYR A 126 7.27 -13.39 4.97
N MET A 127 7.59 -12.34 4.19
CA MET A 127 8.31 -12.49 2.93
C MET A 127 9.66 -13.20 3.14
N VAL A 128 10.46 -12.74 4.12
CA VAL A 128 11.75 -13.35 4.45
C VAL A 128 11.61 -14.77 4.99
N HIS A 129 10.67 -15.01 5.90
CA HIS A 129 10.42 -16.31 6.50
C HIS A 129 10.09 -17.37 5.44
N ASN A 130 9.22 -17.04 4.48
CA ASN A 130 8.84 -17.97 3.42
C ASN A 130 9.98 -18.18 2.40
N ALA A 131 10.74 -17.14 2.06
CA ALA A 131 11.76 -17.23 1.01
C ALA A 131 13.01 -18.02 1.40
N LEU A 132 13.51 -17.84 2.63
CA LEU A 132 14.86 -18.28 3.04
C LEU A 132 14.94 -19.70 3.64
N ARG A 133 13.85 -20.49 3.64
CA ARG A 133 13.83 -21.92 4.07
C ARG A 133 14.51 -22.19 5.43
N ASN A 134 14.37 -21.27 6.37
CA ASN A 134 15.20 -21.17 7.58
C ASN A 134 14.70 -22.00 8.78
N GLY A 135 13.94 -23.06 8.54
CA GLY A 135 13.67 -24.10 9.54
C GLY A 135 13.05 -23.63 10.87
N GLY A 136 12.34 -22.49 10.88
CA GLY A 136 11.62 -22.00 12.07
C GLY A 136 12.40 -21.09 13.00
N ARG A 137 13.61 -20.62 12.66
CA ARG A 137 14.42 -19.72 13.52
C ARG A 137 14.16 -18.22 13.31
N VAL A 138 12.99 -17.83 12.83
CA VAL A 138 12.62 -16.41 12.66
C VAL A 138 11.57 -16.02 13.68
N PHE A 139 11.91 -15.06 14.53
CA PHE A 139 10.94 -14.43 15.41
C PHE A 139 10.34 -13.20 14.74
N ILE A 140 9.01 -13.18 14.75
CA ILE A 140 8.19 -12.13 14.15
C ILE A 140 7.37 -11.45 15.26
N PRO A 141 8.02 -10.69 16.17
CA PRO A 141 7.26 -9.84 17.07
C PRO A 141 6.50 -8.80 16.25
N TYR A 142 5.25 -8.52 16.60
CA TYR A 142 4.47 -7.50 15.91
C TYR A 142 4.20 -6.31 16.82
N ILE A 143 4.19 -5.12 16.22
CA ILE A 143 3.85 -3.87 16.90
C ILE A 143 2.58 -3.33 16.24
N ASP A 144 1.49 -3.25 17.02
CA ASP A 144 0.21 -2.72 16.56
C ASP A 144 -0.39 -1.80 17.64
N LEU A 145 -0.18 -0.49 17.47
CA LEU A 145 -0.70 0.55 18.34
C LEU A 145 -2.00 1.19 17.81
N TYR A 146 -2.57 0.67 16.72
CA TYR A 146 -3.66 1.34 15.99
C TYR A 146 -4.88 1.63 16.88
N HIS A 147 -5.26 0.66 17.72
CA HIS A 147 -6.38 0.76 18.67
C HIS A 147 -5.96 1.12 20.10
N GLY A 148 -4.67 1.37 20.35
CA GLY A 148 -4.14 1.61 21.69
C GLY A 148 -4.26 0.42 22.64
N ASP A 149 -4.45 -0.81 22.14
CA ASP A 149 -4.49 -2.01 22.97
C ASP A 149 -3.10 -2.62 23.18
N THR A 150 -2.98 -3.50 24.17
CA THR A 150 -1.71 -4.10 24.60
C THR A 150 -1.51 -5.52 24.09
N ARG A 151 -2.37 -6.04 23.19
CA ARG A 151 -2.31 -7.44 22.75
C ARG A 151 -1.00 -7.78 22.03
N TRP A 152 -0.43 -6.81 21.33
CA TRP A 152 0.86 -6.95 20.65
C TRP A 152 2.02 -7.29 21.60
N GLN A 153 1.91 -6.92 22.88
CA GLN A 153 2.92 -7.22 23.90
C GLN A 153 3.08 -8.73 24.11
N GLU A 154 2.04 -9.53 23.85
CA GLU A 154 2.12 -11.00 23.98
C GLU A 154 3.11 -11.61 22.97
N SER A 155 3.32 -10.99 21.81
CA SER A 155 4.35 -11.44 20.87
C SER A 155 5.77 -11.24 21.41
N PHE A 156 5.98 -10.21 22.23
CA PHE A 156 7.25 -9.96 22.93
C PHE A 156 7.43 -10.87 24.14
N VAL A 157 6.34 -11.19 24.84
CA VAL A 157 6.35 -12.21 25.91
C VAL A 157 6.74 -13.58 25.33
N ALA A 158 6.21 -13.95 24.17
CA ALA A 158 6.59 -15.18 23.48
C ALA A 158 8.09 -15.17 23.11
N LEU A 159 8.60 -14.07 22.55
CA LEU A 159 10.02 -13.91 22.28
C LEU A 159 10.89 -14.01 23.55
N ALA A 160 10.44 -13.44 24.66
CA ALA A 160 11.18 -13.51 25.92
C ALA A 160 11.29 -14.95 26.46
N ARG A 161 10.23 -15.76 26.32
CA ARG A 161 10.26 -17.19 26.68
C ARG A 161 11.28 -17.96 25.86
N GLU A 162 11.34 -17.69 24.57
CA GLU A 162 12.34 -18.30 23.67
C GLU A 162 13.78 -17.90 24.03
N LEU A 163 13.96 -16.74 24.65
CA LEU A 163 15.25 -16.30 25.22
C LEU A 163 15.51 -16.84 26.63
N GLY A 164 14.65 -17.72 27.15
CA GLY A 164 14.79 -18.34 28.48
C GLY A 164 14.14 -17.58 29.64
N VAL A 165 13.36 -16.54 29.36
CA VAL A 165 12.65 -15.74 30.37
C VAL A 165 11.18 -16.14 30.45
N GLU A 166 10.86 -17.02 31.41
CA GLU A 166 9.49 -17.53 31.62
C GLU A 166 8.55 -16.50 32.27
N SER A 167 9.10 -15.53 33.00
CA SER A 167 8.31 -14.51 33.70
C SER A 167 7.76 -13.48 32.72
N ARG A 168 6.43 -13.51 32.54
CA ARG A 168 5.70 -12.48 31.77
C ARG A 168 5.96 -11.07 32.32
N GLU A 169 6.09 -10.91 33.64
CA GLU A 169 6.37 -9.63 34.25
C GLU A 169 7.75 -9.09 33.84
N GLN A 170 8.78 -9.94 33.89
CA GLN A 170 10.14 -9.56 33.47
C GLN A 170 10.17 -9.19 31.98
N ALA A 171 9.47 -9.95 31.13
CA ALA A 171 9.35 -9.63 29.71
C ALA A 171 8.71 -8.25 29.48
N LEU A 172 7.64 -7.92 30.20
CA LEU A 172 6.98 -6.62 30.11
C LEU A 172 7.82 -5.48 30.69
N GLN A 173 8.61 -5.73 31.72
CA GLN A 173 9.57 -4.76 32.26
C GLN A 173 10.68 -4.46 31.25
N ALA A 174 11.25 -5.47 30.60
CA ALA A 174 12.22 -5.31 29.52
C ALA A 174 11.62 -4.53 28.34
N LEU A 175 10.38 -4.84 27.96
CA LEU A 175 9.65 -4.13 26.92
C LEU A 175 9.44 -2.64 27.28
N LYS A 176 9.01 -2.36 28.51
CA LYS A 176 8.86 -0.98 29.02
C LYS A 176 10.18 -0.23 29.03
N HIS A 177 11.27 -0.89 29.39
CA HIS A 177 12.61 -0.32 29.36
C HIS A 177 13.03 0.04 27.92
N ALA A 178 12.85 -0.87 26.97
CA ALA A 178 13.14 -0.64 25.56
C ALA A 178 12.35 0.53 24.97
N LEU A 179 11.05 0.64 25.27
CA LEU A 179 10.21 1.78 24.85
C LEU A 179 10.74 3.11 25.39
N LYS A 180 11.16 3.15 26.66
CA LYS A 180 11.73 4.36 27.26
C LYS A 180 13.06 4.77 26.60
N VAL A 181 13.94 3.81 26.33
CA VAL A 181 15.22 4.08 25.66
C VAL A 181 14.99 4.59 24.24
N GLN A 182 14.05 3.99 23.50
CA GLN A 182 13.68 4.47 22.16
C GLN A 182 13.18 5.91 22.17
N ALA A 183 12.26 6.26 23.09
CA ALA A 183 11.76 7.63 23.20
C ALA A 183 12.87 8.64 23.56
N ALA A 184 13.76 8.28 24.48
CA ALA A 184 14.91 9.11 24.83
C ALA A 184 15.89 9.26 23.66
N PHE A 185 16.06 8.22 22.84
CA PHE A 185 16.90 8.25 21.65
C PHE A 185 16.35 9.21 20.59
N GLU A 186 15.05 9.17 20.33
CA GLU A 186 14.37 10.10 19.42
C GLU A 186 14.44 11.55 19.90
N GLU A 187 14.31 11.79 21.21
CA GLU A 187 14.53 13.12 21.78
C GLU A 187 15.97 13.59 21.59
N ALA A 188 16.96 12.71 21.78
CA ALA A 188 18.37 13.02 21.61
C ALA A 188 18.69 13.41 20.15
N LEU A 189 18.14 12.70 19.16
CA LEU A 189 18.27 13.05 17.73
C LEU A 189 17.83 14.49 17.47
N ALA A 190 16.64 14.86 17.94
CA ALA A 190 16.07 16.19 17.72
C ALA A 190 16.79 17.28 18.53
N ARG A 191 17.20 16.98 19.76
CA ARG A 191 17.87 17.93 20.68
C ARG A 191 19.30 18.24 20.23
N PHE A 192 20.05 17.21 19.83
CA PHE A 192 21.46 17.34 19.45
C PHE A 192 21.66 17.49 17.94
N LYS A 193 20.58 17.42 17.15
CA LYS A 193 20.62 17.52 15.68
C LYS A 193 21.54 16.48 15.06
N LEU A 194 21.37 15.23 15.52
CA LEU A 194 22.13 14.07 15.06
C LEU A 194 21.36 13.33 13.98
N THR A 195 22.09 12.81 13.00
CA THR A 195 21.57 11.79 12.09
C THR A 195 21.47 10.44 12.80
N TYR A 196 20.64 9.52 12.29
CA TYR A 196 20.60 8.14 12.83
C TYR A 196 21.98 7.48 12.86
N ALA A 197 22.80 7.64 11.82
CA ALA A 197 24.14 7.06 11.75
C ALA A 197 25.06 7.54 12.89
N GLU A 198 25.10 8.86 13.14
CA GLU A 198 25.89 9.45 14.23
C GLU A 198 25.36 9.00 15.60
N ALA A 199 24.04 8.99 15.78
CA ALA A 199 23.41 8.64 17.04
C ALA A 199 23.58 7.16 17.39
N TYR A 200 23.54 6.24 16.42
CA TYR A 200 23.79 4.81 16.65
C TYR A 200 25.23 4.56 17.10
N GLU A 201 26.23 5.20 16.47
CA GLU A 201 27.61 5.07 16.91
C GLU A 201 27.80 5.57 18.35
N LEU A 202 27.20 6.71 18.70
CA LEU A 202 27.26 7.27 20.05
C LEU A 202 26.50 6.42 21.08
N PHE A 203 25.39 5.79 20.67
CA PHE A 203 24.62 4.87 21.49
C PHE A 203 25.42 3.59 21.78
N ASP A 204 26.06 3.02 20.75
CA ASP A 204 26.93 1.83 20.89
C ASP A 204 28.12 2.07 21.82
N GLN A 205 28.68 3.29 21.79
CA GLN A 205 29.78 3.69 22.68
C GLN A 205 29.33 4.10 24.09
N GLY A 206 28.03 4.15 24.37
CA GLY A 206 27.48 4.63 25.65
C GLY A 206 27.68 6.14 25.87
N LYS A 207 28.01 6.91 24.83
CA LYS A 207 28.33 8.34 24.91
C LYS A 207 27.14 9.25 24.59
N LEU A 208 26.09 8.74 23.95
CA LEU A 208 24.92 9.54 23.52
C LEU A 208 24.34 10.39 24.65
N TRP A 209 24.21 9.82 25.85
CA TRP A 209 23.62 10.49 27.01
C TRP A 209 24.54 11.51 27.69
N SER A 210 25.82 11.54 27.32
CA SER A 210 26.83 12.44 27.88
C SER A 210 27.07 13.71 27.03
N LEU A 211 26.36 13.84 25.91
CA LEU A 211 26.51 14.98 25.02
C LEU A 211 26.03 16.28 25.66
N SER A 212 26.78 17.35 25.40
CA SER A 212 26.36 18.72 25.66
C SER A 212 26.04 19.43 24.35
N PRO A 213 25.00 20.27 24.28
CA PRO A 213 24.71 21.05 23.07
C PRO A 213 25.92 21.92 22.72
N SER A 214 26.50 21.70 21.54
CA SER A 214 27.58 22.55 21.03
C SER A 214 26.99 23.73 20.24
N PRO A 215 27.50 24.97 20.40
CA PRO A 215 27.07 26.09 19.57
C PRO A 215 27.37 25.78 18.10
N GLN A 216 26.32 25.76 17.29
CA GLN A 216 26.45 25.49 15.87
C GLN A 216 27.13 26.68 15.20
N LYS A 217 28.29 26.44 14.56
CA LYS A 217 28.88 27.41 13.64
C LYS A 217 27.88 27.65 12.50
N GLY A 218 27.67 28.92 12.15
CA GLY A 218 26.84 29.27 10.99
C GLY A 218 27.47 28.71 9.73
N ALA A 219 26.82 27.73 9.10
CA ALA A 219 27.11 27.37 7.72
C ALA A 219 26.50 28.44 6.81
N GLU A 220 27.14 28.74 5.68
CA GLU A 220 26.64 29.72 4.71
C GLU A 220 25.33 29.27 4.03
N SER A 221 25.06 27.96 4.00
CA SER A 221 23.77 27.39 3.56
C SER A 221 23.30 26.25 4.44
N THR A 222 21.98 26.15 4.62
CA THR A 222 21.28 25.05 5.30
C THR A 222 20.42 24.27 4.30
N ILE A 223 20.64 22.96 4.22
CA ILE A 223 20.07 22.07 3.21
C ILE A 223 19.17 21.05 3.92
N GLY A 224 17.92 20.95 3.50
CA GLY A 224 17.02 19.87 3.91
C GLY A 224 17.29 18.62 3.09
N VAL A 225 17.56 17.49 3.74
CA VAL A 225 17.63 16.17 3.07
C VAL A 225 16.58 15.27 3.69
N VAL A 226 15.48 15.06 2.96
CA VAL A 226 14.31 14.31 3.40
C VAL A 226 14.28 12.97 2.68
N GLY A 227 14.00 11.89 3.40
CA GLY A 227 13.88 10.55 2.85
C GLY A 227 13.86 9.54 3.99
N HIS A 228 13.50 8.29 3.69
CA HIS A 228 13.59 7.25 4.70
C HIS A 228 15.05 7.00 5.12
N PRO A 229 15.33 6.75 6.41
CA PRO A 229 16.69 6.54 6.90
C PRO A 229 17.33 5.27 6.33
N TYR A 230 16.53 4.25 6.01
CA TYR A 230 16.97 3.05 5.29
C TYR A 230 17.33 3.29 3.81
N VAL A 231 17.04 4.48 3.28
CA VAL A 231 17.52 4.95 1.98
C VAL A 231 18.69 5.89 2.20
N LEU A 232 18.55 6.91 3.06
CA LEU A 232 19.56 7.95 3.28
C LEU A 232 20.92 7.40 3.78
N TYR A 233 20.89 6.38 4.64
CA TYR A 233 22.06 5.89 5.37
C TYR A 233 22.50 4.47 4.98
N ASP A 234 21.96 3.93 3.89
CA ASP A 234 22.42 2.66 3.32
C ASP A 234 23.30 2.93 2.08
N ALA A 235 24.04 1.92 1.60
CA ALA A 235 24.96 2.03 0.48
C ALA A 235 24.29 2.47 -0.83
N VAL A 236 22.97 2.28 -0.96
CA VAL A 236 22.18 2.68 -2.13
C VAL A 236 22.12 4.20 -2.32
N SER A 237 22.32 4.99 -1.26
CA SER A 237 22.45 6.45 -1.41
C SER A 237 23.84 6.89 -1.87
N LEU A 238 24.81 5.98 -1.96
CA LEU A 238 26.19 6.28 -2.33
C LEU A 238 26.82 7.36 -1.43
N GLY A 239 26.45 7.38 -0.15
CA GLY A 239 26.94 8.37 0.82
C GLY A 239 26.40 9.77 0.55
N LEU A 240 25.15 9.89 0.09
CA LEU A 240 24.52 11.18 -0.26
C LEU A 240 24.57 12.19 0.88
N VAL A 241 24.21 11.81 2.11
CA VAL A 241 24.19 12.75 3.24
C VAL A 241 25.59 13.33 3.54
N PRO A 242 26.66 12.53 3.67
CA PRO A 242 28.03 13.04 3.74
C PRO A 242 28.41 14.00 2.60
N LYS A 243 28.10 13.65 1.34
CA LYS A 243 28.41 14.51 0.18
C LYS A 243 27.67 15.85 0.25
N VAL A 244 26.39 15.85 0.64
CA VAL A 244 25.60 17.09 0.78
C VAL A 244 26.13 17.96 1.94
N LYS A 245 26.67 17.36 3.01
CA LYS A 245 27.31 18.10 4.12
C LYS A 245 28.54 18.92 3.66
N GLU A 246 29.15 18.59 2.52
CA GLU A 246 30.25 19.38 1.95
C GLU A 246 29.79 20.75 1.44
N TYR A 247 28.52 20.90 1.07
CA TYR A 247 27.94 22.15 0.55
C TYR A 247 27.30 23.02 1.63
N GLY A 248 27.07 22.50 2.83
CA GLY A 248 26.41 23.25 3.88
C GLY A 248 25.93 22.39 5.03
N ARG A 249 25.23 23.02 5.96
CA ARG A 249 24.61 22.34 7.09
C ARG A 249 23.44 21.51 6.60
N VAL A 250 23.41 20.22 6.93
CA VAL A 250 22.28 19.34 6.61
C VAL A 250 21.30 19.27 7.78
N ILE A 251 20.01 19.35 7.49
CA ILE A 251 18.92 19.00 8.39
C ILE A 251 18.11 17.86 7.78
N THR A 252 17.86 16.82 8.56
CA THR A 252 17.09 15.64 8.16
C THR A 252 15.85 15.45 9.04
N PRO A 253 14.85 14.64 8.63
CA PRO A 253 13.58 14.50 9.34
C PRO A 253 13.70 14.06 10.80
N GLU A 254 14.66 13.20 11.14
CA GLU A 254 14.86 12.73 12.52
C GLU A 254 15.34 13.83 13.48
N MET A 255 15.86 14.94 12.94
CA MET A 255 16.24 16.12 13.72
C MET A 255 15.03 16.99 14.09
N ILE A 256 13.84 16.67 13.54
CA ILE A 256 12.58 17.36 13.80
C ILE A 256 11.73 16.50 14.73
N PRO A 257 11.33 17.02 15.91
CA PRO A 257 10.50 16.25 16.82
C PRO A 257 9.20 15.79 16.16
N PHE A 258 8.80 14.55 16.41
CA PHE A 258 7.59 13.96 15.84
C PHE A 258 6.33 14.83 16.07
N ALA A 259 6.19 15.39 17.27
CA ALA A 259 5.07 16.28 17.62
C ALA A 259 5.04 17.57 16.79
N VAL A 260 6.21 18.11 16.41
CA VAL A 260 6.31 19.31 15.56
C VAL A 260 5.90 18.95 14.14
N ALA A 261 6.43 17.86 13.60
CA ALA A 261 6.04 17.37 12.27
C ALA A 261 4.53 17.08 12.19
N ARG A 262 3.95 16.47 13.23
CA ARG A 262 2.51 16.18 13.31
C ARG A 262 1.64 17.43 13.35
N GLU A 263 2.12 18.54 13.91
CA GLU A 263 1.37 19.79 13.91
C GLU A 263 1.17 20.33 12.48
N GLU A 264 2.20 20.25 11.64
CA GLU A 264 2.15 20.71 10.24
C GLU A 264 1.14 19.92 9.38
N MET A 265 0.80 18.69 9.81
CA MET A 265 -0.11 17.81 9.10
C MET A 265 -1.59 18.16 9.29
N LYS A 266 -1.95 18.96 10.31
CA LYS A 266 -3.36 19.28 10.61
C LYS A 266 -4.06 20.08 9.52
N ASP A 267 -3.30 20.83 8.73
CA ASP A 267 -3.82 21.62 7.61
C ASP A 267 -4.07 20.77 6.35
N ILE A 268 -3.62 19.51 6.34
CA ILE A 268 -3.88 18.57 5.26
C ILE A 268 -5.13 17.78 5.61
N ALA A 269 -6.10 17.73 4.70
CA ALA A 269 -7.31 16.96 4.89
C ALA A 269 -7.00 15.48 5.21
N GLU A 270 -7.34 15.07 6.43
CA GLU A 270 -7.04 13.75 7.00
C GLU A 270 -5.52 13.45 7.09
N GLY A 271 -4.67 14.47 7.12
CA GLY A 271 -3.21 14.39 7.24
C GLY A 271 -2.75 13.65 8.49
N GLU A 272 -3.54 13.72 9.58
CA GLU A 272 -3.29 12.97 10.80
C GLU A 272 -3.31 11.43 10.62
N ARG A 273 -3.90 10.92 9.52
CA ARG A 273 -4.12 9.49 9.25
C ARG A 273 -3.22 8.92 8.14
N LEU A 274 -2.09 9.58 7.86
CA LEU A 274 -1.05 9.13 6.90
C LEU A 274 -0.14 8.09 7.56
N TRP A 275 0.44 7.19 6.76
CA TRP A 275 1.35 6.18 7.30
C TRP A 275 2.41 6.78 8.23
N SER A 276 2.70 6.10 9.32
CA SER A 276 3.40 6.70 10.46
C SER A 276 4.73 7.36 10.12
N PHE A 277 5.57 6.67 9.37
CA PHE A 277 6.88 7.19 8.98
C PHE A 277 6.76 8.30 7.95
N GLU A 278 5.84 8.14 6.99
CA GLU A 278 5.59 9.10 5.93
C GLU A 278 4.96 10.40 6.44
N ALA A 279 4.14 10.32 7.49
CA ALA A 279 3.60 11.49 8.17
C ALA A 279 4.69 12.29 8.88
N HIS A 280 5.68 11.62 9.49
CA HIS A 280 6.84 12.31 10.04
C HIS A 280 7.70 12.93 8.94
N LEU A 281 7.98 12.20 7.86
CA LEU A 281 8.75 12.73 6.72
C LEU A 281 8.08 13.95 6.10
N LEU A 282 6.78 13.86 5.78
CA LEU A 282 6.02 14.95 5.20
C LEU A 282 5.91 16.13 6.17
N GLY A 283 5.53 15.88 7.42
CA GLY A 283 5.41 16.92 8.44
C GLY A 283 6.74 17.64 8.70
N ALA A 284 7.86 16.91 8.74
CA ALA A 284 9.19 17.49 8.87
C ALA A 284 9.55 18.34 7.65
N ALA A 285 9.29 17.85 6.43
CA ALA A 285 9.52 18.63 5.21
C ALA A 285 8.70 19.92 5.18
N LEU A 286 7.40 19.85 5.50
CA LEU A 286 6.52 21.02 5.59
C LEU A 286 7.01 22.00 6.65
N HIS A 287 7.46 21.51 7.81
CA HIS A 287 8.04 22.36 8.85
C HIS A 287 9.26 23.12 8.34
N LEU A 288 10.20 22.41 7.69
CA LEU A 288 11.41 23.03 7.13
C LEU A 288 11.07 24.11 6.09
N LEU A 289 10.10 23.85 5.22
CA LEU A 289 9.71 24.75 4.14
C LEU A 289 8.91 25.97 4.65
N ARG A 290 7.84 25.75 5.44
CA ARG A 290 6.93 26.79 5.91
C ARG A 290 7.61 27.80 6.83
N HIS A 291 8.53 27.33 7.67
CA HIS A 291 9.31 28.17 8.58
C HIS A 291 10.65 28.62 7.98
N ARG A 292 10.91 28.31 6.70
CA ARG A 292 12.15 28.66 5.97
C ARG A 292 13.43 28.31 6.75
N LEU A 293 13.46 27.11 7.32
CA LEU A 293 14.61 26.61 8.07
C LEU A 293 15.72 26.04 7.17
N VAL A 294 15.47 25.98 5.87
CA VAL A 294 16.38 25.50 4.83
C VAL A 294 16.34 26.41 3.62
N ASP A 295 17.48 26.54 2.94
CA ASP A 295 17.61 27.32 1.69
C ASP A 295 17.20 26.51 0.46
N ARG A 296 17.22 25.18 0.58
CA ARG A 296 16.91 24.21 -0.47
C ARG A 296 16.55 22.86 0.15
N LEU A 297 15.75 22.06 -0.56
CA LEU A 297 15.30 20.75 -0.09
C LEU A 297 15.53 19.66 -1.14
N ILE A 298 16.15 18.57 -0.72
CA ILE A 298 16.34 17.34 -1.50
C ILE A 298 15.43 16.28 -0.89
N LEU A 299 14.49 15.75 -1.68
CA LEU A 299 13.74 14.54 -1.35
C LEU A 299 14.43 13.35 -2.02
N VAL A 300 14.89 12.39 -1.22
CA VAL A 300 15.51 11.15 -1.67
C VAL A 300 14.48 10.03 -1.53
N SER A 301 14.10 9.45 -2.66
CA SER A 301 13.12 8.37 -2.76
C SER A 301 13.80 7.09 -3.26
N SER A 302 13.21 5.93 -2.96
CA SER A 302 13.62 4.66 -3.58
C SER A 302 12.68 4.26 -4.71
N PHE A 303 13.22 3.67 -5.78
CA PHE A 303 12.41 3.08 -6.85
C PHE A 303 11.35 2.12 -6.24
N GLU A 304 10.11 2.24 -6.71
CA GLU A 304 8.93 1.50 -6.20
C GLU A 304 8.55 1.75 -4.74
N CYS A 305 8.93 2.90 -4.17
CA CYS A 305 8.42 3.32 -2.89
C CYS A 305 6.98 3.86 -3.01
N GLY A 306 6.02 2.98 -2.70
CA GLY A 306 4.60 3.30 -2.81
C GLY A 306 4.12 4.48 -1.95
N PRO A 307 4.49 4.58 -0.65
CA PRO A 307 4.05 5.69 0.18
C PRO A 307 4.64 7.05 -0.26
N GLU A 308 5.88 7.05 -0.78
CA GLU A 308 6.53 8.28 -1.26
C GLU A 308 5.81 8.91 -2.45
N SER A 309 5.21 8.11 -3.35
CA SER A 309 4.39 8.61 -4.48
C SER A 309 3.17 9.43 -4.03
N ILE A 310 2.82 9.42 -2.73
CA ILE A 310 1.74 10.24 -2.16
C ILE A 310 2.30 11.51 -1.52
N VAL A 311 3.46 11.44 -0.84
CA VAL A 311 4.00 12.58 -0.10
C VAL A 311 4.69 13.59 -1.02
N GLU A 312 5.27 13.14 -2.14
CA GLU A 312 6.04 13.99 -3.04
C GLU A 312 5.25 15.21 -3.53
N SER A 313 3.98 15.02 -3.90
CA SER A 313 3.14 16.09 -4.45
C SER A 313 2.82 17.17 -3.41
N PHE A 314 2.84 16.84 -2.12
CA PHE A 314 2.66 17.84 -1.06
C PHE A 314 3.94 18.63 -0.82
N ILE A 315 5.10 17.96 -0.81
CA ILE A 315 6.40 18.60 -0.58
C ILE A 315 6.75 19.52 -1.76
N GLU A 316 6.58 19.04 -2.99
CA GLU A 316 6.86 19.81 -4.20
C GLU A 316 6.01 21.10 -4.25
N GLU A 317 4.71 20.99 -3.98
CA GLU A 317 3.82 22.16 -3.99
C GLU A 317 4.18 23.17 -2.89
N GLU A 318 4.46 22.70 -1.68
CA GLU A 318 4.86 23.59 -0.59
C GLU A 318 6.21 24.27 -0.89
N ALA A 319 7.18 23.55 -1.44
CA ALA A 319 8.47 24.11 -1.83
C ALA A 319 8.30 25.19 -2.91
N GLN A 320 7.47 24.92 -3.93
CA GLN A 320 7.11 25.89 -4.96
C GLN A 320 6.41 27.13 -4.36
N ARG A 321 5.47 26.93 -3.43
CA ARG A 321 4.76 28.02 -2.73
C ARG A 321 5.70 28.92 -1.94
N GLN A 322 6.72 28.35 -1.30
CA GLN A 322 7.73 29.09 -0.55
C GLN A 322 8.89 29.61 -1.42
N GLY A 323 8.92 29.27 -2.71
CA GLY A 323 10.03 29.62 -3.60
C GLY A 323 11.36 28.98 -3.19
N ILE A 324 11.32 27.84 -2.50
CA ILE A 324 12.50 27.09 -2.06
C ILE A 324 12.85 26.05 -3.16
N PRO A 325 14.08 26.04 -3.69
CA PRO A 325 14.52 25.02 -4.64
C PRO A 325 14.29 23.60 -4.11
N PHE A 326 13.71 22.75 -4.96
CA PHE A 326 13.35 21.38 -4.65
C PHE A 326 13.98 20.42 -5.66
N LEU A 327 14.54 19.32 -5.17
CA LEU A 327 15.09 18.24 -5.99
C LEU A 327 14.55 16.89 -5.52
N LEU A 328 13.92 16.14 -6.41
CA LEU A 328 13.59 14.73 -6.21
C LEU A 328 14.72 13.85 -6.78
N LEU A 329 15.33 13.03 -5.93
CA LEU A 329 16.33 12.02 -6.28
C LEU A 329 15.80 10.62 -6.02
N THR A 330 15.48 9.89 -7.07
CA THR A 330 15.13 8.46 -7.00
C THR A 330 16.40 7.62 -7.09
N VAL A 331 16.60 6.72 -6.12
CA VAL A 331 17.73 5.77 -6.07
C VAL A 331 17.25 4.31 -6.10
N ASP A 332 18.11 3.43 -6.60
CA ASP A 332 17.91 1.99 -6.75
C ASP A 332 19.25 1.24 -6.68
N GLU A 333 19.24 -0.09 -6.87
CA GLU A 333 20.44 -0.93 -6.93
C GLU A 333 21.37 -0.67 -8.14
N HIS A 334 20.91 0.10 -9.13
CA HIS A 334 21.65 0.40 -10.37
C HIS A 334 22.13 1.86 -10.43
N THR A 335 21.88 2.64 -9.38
CA THR A 335 22.17 4.06 -9.35
C THR A 335 23.68 4.29 -9.48
N GLY A 336 24.06 5.06 -10.51
CA GLY A 336 25.45 5.40 -10.78
C GLY A 336 25.89 6.66 -10.03
N GLU A 337 27.05 6.59 -9.37
CA GLU A 337 27.58 7.69 -8.56
C GLU A 337 27.77 9.00 -9.34
N ALA A 338 28.35 8.91 -10.54
CA ALA A 338 28.62 10.10 -11.37
C ALA A 338 27.34 10.86 -11.71
N GLY A 339 26.27 10.14 -12.08
CA GLY A 339 24.98 10.76 -12.40
C GLY A 339 24.30 11.41 -11.18
N LEU A 340 24.43 10.78 -10.00
CA LEU A 340 23.89 11.33 -8.75
C LEU A 340 24.64 12.61 -8.34
N VAL A 341 25.97 12.58 -8.36
CA VAL A 341 26.82 13.72 -7.96
C VAL A 341 26.58 14.91 -8.87
N THR A 342 26.56 14.74 -10.19
CA THR A 342 26.32 15.85 -11.13
C THR A 342 24.95 16.49 -10.93
N ARG A 343 23.91 15.72 -10.58
CA ARG A 343 22.58 16.27 -10.25
C ARG A 343 22.60 17.07 -8.96
N ILE A 344 23.32 16.61 -7.94
CA ILE A 344 23.50 17.34 -6.68
C ILE A 344 24.27 18.64 -6.94
N GLU A 345 25.41 18.58 -7.62
CA GLU A 345 26.24 19.74 -7.98
C GLU A 345 25.40 20.80 -8.72
N ALA A 346 24.73 20.40 -9.81
CA ALA A 346 23.89 21.29 -10.60
C ALA A 346 22.74 21.91 -9.77
N PHE A 347 22.19 21.17 -8.81
CA PHE A 347 21.16 21.69 -7.91
C PHE A 347 21.74 22.68 -6.88
N MET A 348 22.96 22.47 -6.41
CA MET A 348 23.60 23.36 -5.45
C MET A 348 23.94 24.73 -6.04
N ASP A 349 24.16 24.80 -7.35
CA ASP A 349 24.39 26.03 -8.12
C ASP A 349 23.13 26.88 -8.31
N ILE A 350 21.95 26.33 -8.04
CA ILE A 350 20.70 27.07 -8.13
C ILE A 350 20.64 28.08 -6.99
N ALA A 351 20.69 29.37 -7.33
CA ALA A 351 20.52 30.45 -6.38
C ALA A 351 19.11 30.37 -5.75
N PRO A 352 18.97 30.50 -4.42
CA PRO A 352 17.66 30.63 -3.80
C PRO A 352 16.95 31.86 -4.39
N LEU A 353 15.66 31.73 -4.69
CA LEU A 353 14.88 32.89 -5.10
C LEU A 353 14.85 33.88 -3.93
N LYS A 354 15.54 35.03 -4.08
CA LYS A 354 15.49 36.12 -3.09
C LYS A 354 14.03 36.54 -2.95
N SER A 355 13.52 36.54 -1.72
CA SER A 355 12.15 36.98 -1.47
C SER A 355 11.99 38.41 -1.97
N ALA A 356 11.13 38.61 -2.97
CA ALA A 356 10.27 39.77 -2.88
C ALA A 356 9.53 39.59 -1.55
N ALA A 357 9.53 40.62 -0.69
CA ALA A 357 8.53 40.72 0.37
C ALA A 357 7.21 40.24 -0.22
N ALA A 358 6.54 39.33 0.46
CA ALA A 358 5.26 38.82 0.00
C ALA A 358 4.27 40.00 -0.10
N ASP A 359 4.28 40.72 -1.22
CA ASP A 359 3.05 40.73 -1.99
C ASP A 359 2.67 39.26 -2.08
N PRO A 360 1.49 38.84 -1.60
CA PRO A 360 1.00 37.54 -2.02
C PRO A 360 1.25 37.55 -3.52
N PHE A 361 2.03 36.58 -4.04
CA PHE A 361 2.04 36.32 -5.48
C PHE A 361 0.62 36.65 -5.88
N PRO A 362 0.38 37.68 -6.73
CA PRO A 362 -0.99 38.00 -6.97
C PRO A 362 -1.59 36.67 -7.36
N ALA A 363 -2.79 36.35 -6.89
CA ALA A 363 -3.48 35.18 -7.41
C ALA A 363 -3.63 35.27 -8.95
N THR A 364 -2.98 36.24 -9.62
CA THR A 364 -2.19 35.90 -10.78
C THR A 364 -1.13 34.79 -10.52
N THR A 365 -1.54 33.54 -10.28
CA THR A 365 -1.49 32.66 -11.45
C THR A 365 -1.39 33.54 -12.71
N ARG A 366 -0.35 33.41 -13.53
CA ARG A 366 -0.79 33.36 -14.92
C ARG A 366 -1.75 32.16 -14.85
N ARG A 367 -3.05 32.42 -14.59
CA ARG A 367 -4.12 31.94 -15.42
C ARG A 367 -3.46 32.25 -16.75
N LEU A 368 -2.70 31.27 -17.24
CA LEU A 368 -2.99 30.75 -18.54
C LEU A 368 -4.48 31.00 -18.60
N SER A 369 -4.86 31.98 -19.40
CA SER A 369 -6.24 32.11 -19.83
C SER A 369 -6.58 30.87 -20.68
N THR A 370 -6.12 29.68 -20.27
CA THR A 370 -6.86 28.45 -20.34
C THR A 370 -8.20 28.80 -19.69
N PRO A 371 -9.28 28.85 -20.47
CA PRO A 371 -10.61 28.82 -19.88
C PRO A 371 -10.62 27.70 -18.83
N VAL A 372 -11.31 27.89 -17.71
CA VAL A 372 -11.61 26.78 -16.80
C VAL A 372 -12.05 25.62 -17.69
N PRO A 373 -11.31 24.50 -17.73
CA PRO A 373 -11.62 23.46 -18.69
C PRO A 373 -12.99 22.88 -18.30
N GLY A 374 -13.97 23.05 -19.18
CA GLY A 374 -15.30 22.50 -19.01
C GLY A 374 -16.40 23.54 -18.73
N PRO A 375 -17.66 23.19 -19.04
CA PRO A 375 -18.82 23.99 -18.67
C PRO A 375 -18.96 24.08 -17.15
N GLN A 376 -19.46 25.22 -16.66
CA GLN A 376 -19.91 25.40 -15.26
C GLN A 376 -21.45 25.29 -15.22
N PRO A 377 -22.03 24.08 -15.27
CA PRO A 377 -23.48 23.95 -15.22
C PRO A 377 -24.00 24.36 -13.85
N LYS A 378 -25.10 25.12 -13.83
CA LYS A 378 -25.78 25.53 -12.59
C LYS A 378 -26.44 24.35 -11.84
N THR A 379 -26.54 23.19 -12.49
CA THR A 379 -27.17 21.97 -11.96
C THR A 379 -26.11 20.96 -11.56
N MET A 380 -26.33 20.28 -10.44
CA MET A 380 -25.45 19.23 -9.94
C MET A 380 -25.32 18.09 -10.94
N LYS A 381 -24.08 17.78 -11.35
CA LYS A 381 -23.73 16.64 -12.20
C LYS A 381 -22.59 15.89 -11.55
N VAL A 382 -22.81 14.60 -11.28
CA VAL A 382 -21.85 13.76 -10.55
C VAL A 382 -21.08 12.87 -11.53
N GLY A 383 -19.75 12.89 -11.42
CA GLY A 383 -18.87 11.88 -12.02
C GLY A 383 -18.43 10.84 -10.98
N PHE A 384 -18.12 9.62 -11.42
CA PHE A 384 -17.59 8.55 -10.55
C PHE A 384 -16.57 7.70 -11.33
N PRO A 385 -15.30 7.59 -10.93
CA PRO A 385 -14.35 6.70 -11.59
C PRO A 385 -14.80 5.24 -11.45
N SER A 386 -14.71 4.45 -12.52
CA SER A 386 -15.30 3.11 -12.54
C SER A 386 -14.33 2.03 -12.04
N MET A 387 -14.90 0.91 -11.64
CA MET A 387 -14.24 -0.37 -11.39
C MET A 387 -15.13 -1.46 -11.99
N GLY A 388 -14.74 -2.02 -13.14
CA GLY A 388 -15.57 -2.97 -13.87
C GLY A 388 -16.92 -2.37 -14.28
N HIS A 389 -18.04 -2.92 -13.79
CA HIS A 389 -19.39 -2.45 -14.10
C HIS A 389 -20.04 -1.60 -12.99
N LEU A 390 -19.27 -1.17 -11.98
CA LEU A 390 -19.78 -0.43 -10.83
C LEU A 390 -20.42 0.92 -11.21
N ASP A 391 -19.93 1.61 -12.25
CA ASP A 391 -20.52 2.86 -12.74
C ASP A 391 -22.01 2.71 -13.10
N LEU A 392 -22.41 1.54 -13.64
CA LEU A 392 -23.81 1.26 -14.00
C LEU A 392 -24.72 1.30 -12.77
N ALA A 393 -24.26 0.69 -11.68
CA ALA A 393 -25.01 0.63 -10.42
C ALA A 393 -25.09 2.02 -9.76
N ILE A 394 -23.98 2.76 -9.73
CA ILE A 394 -23.93 4.11 -9.15
C ILE A 394 -24.79 5.09 -9.95
N ARG A 395 -24.72 5.07 -11.29
CA ARG A 395 -25.57 5.90 -12.16
C ARG A 395 -27.05 5.61 -11.95
N ALA A 396 -27.43 4.34 -11.89
CA ALA A 396 -28.82 3.96 -11.63
C ALA A 396 -29.30 4.44 -10.25
N ALA A 397 -28.46 4.33 -9.21
CA ALA A 397 -28.78 4.80 -7.87
C ALA A 397 -28.93 6.33 -7.81
N LEU A 398 -27.99 7.09 -8.37
CA LEU A 398 -28.06 8.55 -8.38
C LEU A 398 -29.24 9.08 -9.22
N LYS A 399 -29.53 8.42 -10.36
CA LYS A 399 -30.73 8.72 -11.16
C LYS A 399 -32.02 8.50 -10.38
N GLU A 400 -32.11 7.41 -9.61
CA GLU A 400 -33.24 7.17 -8.71
C GLU A 400 -33.36 8.33 -7.71
N CYS A 401 -32.27 8.91 -7.21
CA CYS A 401 -32.25 10.10 -6.35
C CYS A 401 -32.55 11.43 -7.07
N GLY A 402 -32.69 11.45 -8.40
CA GLY A 402 -32.91 12.66 -9.19
C GLY A 402 -31.65 13.44 -9.53
N ILE A 403 -30.47 12.83 -9.35
CA ILE A 403 -29.17 13.41 -9.66
C ILE A 403 -28.67 12.86 -11.00
N GLU A 404 -28.26 13.76 -11.89
CA GLU A 404 -27.61 13.39 -13.14
C GLU A 404 -26.19 12.89 -12.85
N CYS A 405 -25.91 11.64 -13.20
CA CYS A 405 -24.56 11.08 -13.14
C CYS A 405 -24.05 10.82 -14.56
N LEU A 406 -22.90 11.42 -14.88
CA LEU A 406 -22.31 11.32 -16.21
C LEU A 406 -21.76 9.91 -16.43
N PRO A 407 -21.89 9.35 -17.65
CA PRO A 407 -21.30 8.06 -17.98
C PRO A 407 -19.78 8.14 -17.95
N THR A 408 -19.17 7.31 -17.12
CA THR A 408 -17.71 7.21 -17.00
C THR A 408 -17.13 6.51 -18.22
N PRO A 409 -16.10 7.07 -18.86
CA PRO A 409 -15.43 6.40 -19.97
C PRO A 409 -14.76 5.11 -19.47
N ARG A 410 -14.76 4.08 -20.31
CA ARG A 410 -13.95 2.89 -20.08
C ARG A 410 -12.47 3.27 -20.06
N ALA A 411 -11.66 2.49 -19.38
CA ALA A 411 -10.22 2.63 -19.50
C ALA A 411 -9.82 2.47 -20.99
N SER A 412 -8.91 3.32 -21.43
CA SER A 412 -8.44 3.40 -22.82
C SER A 412 -7.08 4.08 -22.84
N LYS A 413 -6.40 4.05 -23.98
CA LYS A 413 -5.14 4.79 -24.16
C LYS A 413 -5.34 6.29 -23.91
N GLU A 414 -6.44 6.87 -24.38
CA GLU A 414 -6.76 8.29 -24.16
C GLU A 414 -6.90 8.61 -22.66
N ILE A 415 -7.67 7.82 -21.92
CA ILE A 415 -7.87 8.01 -20.48
C ILE A 415 -6.57 7.85 -19.70
N LEU A 416 -5.76 6.87 -20.10
CA LEU A 416 -4.45 6.63 -19.51
C LEU A 416 -3.51 7.83 -19.68
N GLU A 417 -3.41 8.39 -20.89
CA GLU A 417 -2.58 9.57 -21.15
C GLU A 417 -3.08 10.80 -20.37
N LEU A 418 -4.40 11.02 -20.31
CA LEU A 418 -4.99 12.11 -19.51
C LEU A 418 -4.61 12.03 -18.02
N GLY A 419 -4.47 10.82 -17.48
CA GLY A 419 -4.07 10.58 -16.10
C GLY A 419 -2.56 10.69 -15.88
N LYS A 420 -1.76 10.15 -16.81
CA LYS A 420 -0.29 10.15 -16.74
C LYS A 420 0.31 11.55 -16.66
N GLU A 421 -0.24 12.49 -17.43
CA GLU A 421 0.21 13.89 -17.43
C GLU A 421 0.23 14.54 -16.04
N LEU A 422 -0.54 13.99 -15.09
CA LEU A 422 -0.75 14.55 -13.76
C LEU A 422 -0.22 13.68 -12.64
N SER A 423 0.02 12.40 -12.93
CA SER A 423 0.22 11.40 -11.89
C SER A 423 1.63 11.50 -11.30
N PRO A 424 1.77 11.33 -9.98
CA PRO A 424 3.06 11.12 -9.33
C PRO A 424 3.81 9.94 -9.95
N GLU A 425 5.14 9.98 -9.91
CA GLU A 425 5.94 8.85 -10.38
C GLU A 425 5.70 7.63 -9.47
N PHE A 426 5.75 6.42 -10.04
CA PHE A 426 5.54 5.15 -9.32
C PHE A 426 4.17 4.97 -8.63
N VAL A 427 3.19 5.85 -8.86
CA VAL A 427 1.81 5.62 -8.42
C VAL A 427 1.20 4.42 -9.16
N CYS A 428 0.42 3.59 -8.49
CA CYS A 428 -0.12 2.38 -9.13
C CYS A 428 -1.18 2.73 -10.20
N LEU A 429 -1.23 1.90 -11.26
CA LEU A 429 -2.06 2.13 -12.45
C LEU A 429 -3.56 2.47 -12.18
N PRO A 430 -4.25 1.87 -11.18
CA PRO A 430 -5.62 2.27 -10.86
C PRO A 430 -5.75 3.77 -10.53
N PHE A 431 -4.76 4.37 -9.87
CA PHE A 431 -4.75 5.81 -9.59
C PHE A 431 -4.73 6.63 -10.89
N VAL A 432 -3.84 6.27 -11.81
CA VAL A 432 -3.61 6.98 -13.06
C VAL A 432 -4.88 6.96 -13.91
N ILE A 433 -5.48 5.79 -14.10
CA ILE A 433 -6.70 5.64 -14.90
C ILE A 433 -7.86 6.38 -14.26
N THR A 434 -8.07 6.23 -12.95
CA THR A 434 -9.20 6.88 -12.28
C THR A 434 -9.05 8.41 -12.28
N LEU A 435 -7.83 8.94 -12.18
CA LEU A 435 -7.54 10.37 -12.37
C LEU A 435 -7.88 10.84 -13.79
N GLY A 436 -7.48 10.07 -14.81
CA GLY A 436 -7.84 10.34 -16.20
C GLY A 436 -9.36 10.33 -16.45
N GLN A 437 -10.08 9.38 -15.84
CA GLN A 437 -11.54 9.34 -15.88
C GLN A 437 -12.16 10.57 -15.23
N MET A 438 -11.66 10.99 -14.07
CA MET A 438 -12.13 12.21 -13.39
C MET A 438 -11.94 13.45 -14.26
N ARG A 439 -10.74 13.63 -14.85
CA ARG A 439 -10.45 14.73 -15.77
C ARG A 439 -11.42 14.73 -16.96
N TYR A 440 -11.60 13.58 -17.61
CA TYR A 440 -12.53 13.43 -18.73
C TYR A 440 -13.98 13.82 -18.37
N LEU A 441 -14.42 13.47 -17.17
CA LEU A 441 -15.76 13.79 -16.66
C LEU A 441 -15.92 15.29 -16.37
N LEU A 442 -14.90 15.92 -15.78
CA LEU A 442 -14.87 17.37 -15.51
C LEU A 442 -14.91 18.17 -16.81
N ASP A 443 -14.15 17.76 -17.84
CA ASP A 443 -14.18 18.38 -19.17
C ASP A 443 -15.59 18.34 -19.81
N ARG A 444 -16.43 17.39 -19.40
CA ARG A 444 -17.82 17.21 -19.87
C ARG A 444 -18.86 17.82 -18.94
N GLY A 445 -18.42 18.60 -17.96
CA GLY A 445 -19.29 19.38 -17.08
C GLY A 445 -19.75 18.63 -15.84
N ALA A 446 -19.01 17.63 -15.35
CA ALA A 446 -19.18 17.18 -13.98
C ALA A 446 -18.86 18.36 -13.04
N THR A 447 -19.74 18.62 -12.07
CA THR A 447 -19.51 19.63 -11.01
C THR A 447 -19.07 18.99 -9.71
N HIS A 448 -19.36 17.70 -9.55
CA HIS A 448 -19.00 16.91 -8.39
C HIS A 448 -18.34 15.61 -8.85
N ILE A 449 -17.33 15.17 -8.12
CA ILE A 449 -16.72 13.85 -8.30
C ILE A 449 -16.98 13.04 -7.04
N LEU A 450 -17.60 11.89 -7.21
CA LEU A 450 -17.81 10.91 -6.15
C LEU A 450 -16.62 9.94 -6.14
N MET A 451 -15.98 9.77 -4.99
CA MET A 451 -14.87 8.83 -4.83
C MET A 451 -15.03 8.01 -3.55
N VAL A 452 -14.61 6.74 -3.61
CA VAL A 452 -14.52 5.90 -2.42
C VAL A 452 -13.34 6.36 -1.56
N GLY A 453 -13.58 6.47 -0.25
CA GLY A 453 -12.56 6.75 0.75
C GLY A 453 -12.12 5.49 1.49
N GLY A 454 -11.46 5.69 2.63
CA GLY A 454 -11.03 4.62 3.53
C GLY A 454 -9.54 4.65 3.79
N LYS A 455 -9.15 5.10 4.99
CA LYS A 455 -7.74 5.08 5.43
C LYS A 455 -7.33 3.67 5.87
N GLY A 456 -7.18 2.79 4.90
CA GLY A 456 -6.60 1.46 5.07
C GLY A 456 -5.08 1.48 4.90
N LYS A 457 -4.45 0.29 4.90
CA LYS A 457 -2.99 0.14 4.78
C LYS A 457 -2.43 0.48 3.39
N CYS A 458 -3.27 0.54 2.34
CA CYS A 458 -2.84 0.76 0.95
C CYS A 458 -3.13 2.19 0.44
N ARG A 459 -2.60 2.51 -0.75
CA ARG A 459 -2.71 3.85 -1.35
C ARG A 459 -4.11 4.35 -1.65
N LEU A 460 -5.09 3.46 -1.82
CA LEU A 460 -6.48 3.84 -2.09
C LEU A 460 -7.01 4.87 -1.08
N GLY A 461 -6.58 4.79 0.19
CA GLY A 461 -7.00 5.73 1.23
C GLY A 461 -6.55 7.18 1.01
N TRP A 462 -5.70 7.44 0.02
CA TRP A 462 -5.17 8.75 -0.33
C TRP A 462 -5.52 9.19 -1.75
N TYR A 463 -6.22 8.34 -2.51
CA TYR A 463 -6.55 8.66 -3.91
C TYR A 463 -7.33 9.95 -4.01
N ALA A 464 -8.44 10.07 -3.30
CA ALA A 464 -9.32 11.23 -3.41
C ALA A 464 -8.60 12.56 -3.12
N GLN A 465 -7.77 12.61 -2.07
CA GLN A 465 -7.06 13.83 -1.67
C GLN A 465 -6.02 14.25 -2.71
N ILE A 466 -5.21 13.30 -3.20
CA ILE A 466 -4.19 13.60 -4.21
C ILE A 466 -4.84 13.94 -5.55
N GLN A 467 -5.84 13.16 -5.99
CA GLN A 467 -6.55 13.42 -7.24
C GLN A 467 -7.24 14.79 -7.21
N GLU A 468 -7.88 15.15 -6.10
CA GLU A 468 -8.46 16.47 -5.92
C GLU A 468 -7.41 17.57 -6.04
N LYS A 469 -6.28 17.43 -5.33
CA LYS A 469 -5.17 18.39 -5.37
C LYS A 469 -4.63 18.59 -6.79
N LEU A 470 -4.36 17.50 -7.51
CA LEU A 470 -3.81 17.52 -8.86
C LEU A 470 -4.78 18.17 -9.86
N LEU A 471 -6.08 17.85 -9.78
CA LEU A 471 -7.09 18.46 -10.64
C LEU A 471 -7.29 19.95 -10.33
N ARG A 472 -7.27 20.35 -9.05
CA ARG A 472 -7.35 21.77 -8.67
C ARG A 472 -6.12 22.56 -9.12
N LYS A 473 -4.93 21.95 -9.12
CA LYS A 473 -3.68 22.55 -9.66
C LYS A 473 -3.80 22.90 -11.15
N LEU A 474 -4.57 22.13 -11.92
CA LEU A 474 -4.89 22.45 -13.33
C LEU A 474 -5.96 23.53 -13.51
N GLY A 475 -6.60 23.97 -12.44
CA GLY A 475 -7.63 25.01 -12.47
C GLY A 475 -9.07 24.50 -12.56
N TYR A 476 -9.32 23.20 -12.36
CA TYR A 476 -10.69 22.70 -12.24
C TYR A 476 -11.33 23.17 -10.93
N ASP A 477 -12.58 23.62 -11.02
CA ASP A 477 -13.42 23.96 -9.88
C ASP A 477 -14.57 22.97 -9.79
N PHE A 478 -14.55 22.14 -8.74
CA PHE A 478 -15.51 21.08 -8.51
C PHE A 478 -15.56 20.71 -7.02
N GLU A 479 -16.56 19.94 -6.62
CA GLU A 479 -16.65 19.37 -5.27
C GLU A 479 -16.28 17.88 -5.26
N MET A 480 -15.29 17.50 -4.44
CA MET A 480 -14.95 16.11 -4.18
C MET A 480 -15.84 15.56 -3.06
N ILE A 481 -16.62 14.52 -3.35
CA ILE A 481 -17.46 13.82 -2.37
C ILE A 481 -16.80 12.48 -2.05
N ILE A 482 -16.30 12.34 -0.83
CA ILE A 482 -15.64 11.12 -0.36
C ILE A 482 -16.62 10.29 0.46
N ILE A 483 -16.91 9.06 0.02
CA ILE A 483 -17.68 8.09 0.81
C ILE A 483 -16.71 7.17 1.55
N ASP A 484 -16.57 7.36 2.86
CA ASP A 484 -15.82 6.47 3.76
C ASP A 484 -16.77 5.51 4.51
N SER A 485 -16.20 4.45 5.11
CA SER A 485 -16.92 3.51 5.95
C SER A 485 -17.64 4.21 7.10
N PRO A 486 -18.92 3.86 7.37
CA PRO A 486 -19.65 4.37 8.51
C PRO A 486 -19.17 3.74 9.84
N VAL A 487 -18.26 2.76 9.81
CA VAL A 487 -17.78 2.02 10.99
C VAL A 487 -16.44 2.57 11.48
N PRO A 488 -16.27 2.85 12.80
CA PRO A 488 -17.28 2.73 13.87
C PRO A 488 -18.39 3.78 13.79
N PHE A 489 -19.66 3.36 13.93
CA PHE A 489 -20.83 4.25 13.80
C PHE A 489 -20.81 5.44 14.75
N ALA A 490 -20.28 5.25 15.97
CA ALA A 490 -20.22 6.30 16.99
C ALA A 490 -19.46 7.55 16.52
N THR A 491 -18.42 7.39 15.71
CA THR A 491 -17.55 8.50 15.27
C THR A 491 -17.73 8.86 13.80
N ARG A 492 -18.12 7.90 12.94
CA ARG A 492 -18.14 8.11 11.49
C ARG A 492 -19.51 8.28 10.85
N TRP A 493 -20.59 7.97 11.57
CA TRP A 493 -21.95 8.07 11.01
C TRP A 493 -22.31 9.49 10.56
N GLY A 494 -21.87 10.51 11.28
CA GLY A 494 -22.09 11.92 10.93
C GLY A 494 -21.51 12.28 9.56
N LYS A 495 -20.20 12.03 9.38
CA LYS A 495 -19.47 12.26 8.12
C LYS A 495 -20.07 11.44 6.97
N PHE A 496 -20.36 10.16 7.21
CA PHE A 496 -20.99 9.28 6.21
C PHE A 496 -22.35 9.82 5.74
N ARG A 497 -23.22 10.19 6.68
CA ARG A 497 -24.53 10.75 6.35
C ARG A 497 -24.41 12.06 5.56
N GLU A 498 -23.45 12.91 5.91
CA GLU A 498 -23.21 14.15 5.18
C GLU A 498 -22.77 13.88 3.74
N ALA A 499 -21.84 12.95 3.53
CA ALA A 499 -21.39 12.56 2.20
C ALA A 499 -22.54 12.00 1.34
N ILE A 500 -23.41 11.15 1.91
CA ILE A 500 -24.59 10.64 1.21
C ILE A 500 -25.57 11.76 0.87
N LYS A 501 -25.83 12.70 1.80
CA LYS A 501 -26.69 13.85 1.53
C LYS A 501 -26.15 14.70 0.40
N LYS A 502 -24.86 15.00 0.40
CA LYS A 502 -24.19 15.73 -0.69
C LYS A 502 -24.34 14.97 -2.01
N ALA A 503 -23.97 13.69 -2.05
CA ALA A 503 -24.02 12.87 -3.27
C ALA A 503 -25.42 12.78 -3.89
N THR A 504 -26.47 12.81 -3.07
CA THR A 504 -27.87 12.59 -3.50
C THR A 504 -28.69 13.87 -3.60
N GLY A 505 -28.10 15.05 -3.38
CA GLY A 505 -28.84 16.32 -3.34
C GLY A 505 -29.89 16.36 -2.23
N ASN A 506 -29.58 15.80 -1.06
CA ASN A 506 -30.44 15.72 0.12
C ASN A 506 -31.75 14.93 -0.12
N ALA A 507 -31.68 13.87 -0.95
CA ALA A 507 -32.79 12.95 -1.13
C ALA A 507 -33.25 12.32 0.19
N SER A 508 -34.54 11.96 0.27
CA SER A 508 -35.08 11.28 1.45
C SER A 508 -34.44 9.90 1.65
N TRP A 509 -34.25 9.48 2.91
CA TRP A 509 -33.60 8.21 3.21
C TRP A 509 -34.27 7.00 2.56
N TRP A 510 -35.60 6.99 2.45
CA TRP A 510 -36.33 5.94 1.73
C TRP A 510 -35.93 5.85 0.25
N ARG A 511 -35.73 7.00 -0.39
CA ARG A 511 -35.28 7.09 -1.78
C ARG A 511 -33.84 6.63 -1.93
N VAL A 512 -32.96 6.99 -0.97
CA VAL A 512 -31.58 6.51 -0.93
C VAL A 512 -31.51 4.99 -0.74
N ILE A 513 -32.28 4.42 0.19
CA ILE A 513 -32.34 2.96 0.40
C ILE A 513 -32.83 2.25 -0.87
N ARG A 514 -33.89 2.77 -1.49
CA ARG A 514 -34.41 2.25 -2.76
C ARG A 514 -33.37 2.34 -3.89
N ALA A 515 -32.64 3.44 -3.97
CA ALA A 515 -31.56 3.65 -4.94
C ALA A 515 -30.43 2.63 -4.75
N LEU A 516 -29.97 2.44 -3.51
CA LEU A 516 -28.94 1.45 -3.17
C LEU A 516 -29.41 0.02 -3.46
N TYR A 517 -30.65 -0.31 -3.12
CA TYR A 517 -31.26 -1.61 -3.44
C TYR A 517 -31.28 -1.86 -4.96
N ASN A 518 -31.70 -0.85 -5.74
CA ASN A 518 -31.71 -0.92 -7.20
C ASN A 518 -30.30 -1.05 -7.80
N GLY A 519 -29.31 -0.32 -7.29
CA GLY A 519 -27.92 -0.43 -7.71
C GLY A 519 -27.34 -1.81 -7.39
N TYR A 520 -27.55 -2.30 -6.16
CA TYR A 520 -27.11 -3.61 -5.70
C TYR A 520 -27.64 -4.75 -6.59
N HIS A 521 -28.93 -4.76 -6.92
CA HIS A 521 -29.50 -5.82 -7.74
C HIS A 521 -28.94 -5.83 -9.18
N ARG A 522 -28.54 -4.68 -9.72
CA ARG A 522 -27.88 -4.61 -11.04
C ARG A 522 -26.50 -5.23 -11.01
N ILE A 523 -25.65 -4.81 -10.07
CA ILE A 523 -24.30 -5.35 -9.99
C ILE A 523 -24.30 -6.84 -9.61
N ALA A 524 -25.18 -7.26 -8.71
CA ALA A 524 -25.33 -8.68 -8.36
C ALA A 524 -25.79 -9.54 -9.55
N ALA A 525 -26.66 -9.00 -10.41
CA ALA A 525 -27.08 -9.70 -11.62
C ALA A 525 -25.95 -9.79 -12.66
N ILE A 526 -25.19 -8.72 -12.85
CA ILE A 526 -24.02 -8.70 -13.75
C ILE A 526 -22.95 -9.68 -13.26
N ASP A 527 -22.55 -9.62 -12.00
CA ASP A 527 -21.53 -10.51 -11.43
C ASP A 527 -21.96 -11.99 -11.51
N ARG A 528 -23.26 -12.28 -11.31
CA ARG A 528 -23.79 -13.65 -11.45
C ARG A 528 -23.80 -14.14 -12.90
N ALA A 529 -24.19 -13.29 -13.84
CA ALA A 529 -24.15 -13.61 -15.26
C ALA A 529 -22.71 -13.82 -15.74
N GLU A 530 -21.78 -12.98 -15.28
CA GLU A 530 -20.36 -13.08 -15.60
C GLU A 530 -19.75 -14.40 -15.09
N LYS A 531 -20.09 -14.83 -13.87
CA LYS A 531 -19.68 -16.14 -13.33
C LYS A 531 -20.17 -17.31 -14.19
N GLU A 532 -21.38 -17.25 -14.74
CA GLU A 532 -21.87 -18.29 -15.65
C GLU A 532 -21.12 -18.24 -16.99
N VAL A 533 -20.78 -17.07 -17.50
CA VAL A 533 -19.98 -16.91 -18.74
C VAL A 533 -18.59 -17.50 -18.58
N HIS A 534 -17.94 -17.33 -17.43
CA HIS A 534 -16.63 -17.94 -17.14
C HIS A 534 -16.67 -19.47 -17.25
N ARG A 535 -17.76 -20.08 -16.79
CA ARG A 535 -18.01 -21.51 -16.95
C ARG A 535 -18.28 -21.85 -18.41
N LEU A 536 -19.23 -21.17 -19.05
CA LEU A 536 -19.68 -21.49 -20.41
C LEU A 536 -18.57 -21.38 -21.45
N ARG A 537 -17.67 -20.40 -21.35
CA ARG A 537 -16.51 -20.29 -22.27
C ARG A 537 -15.68 -21.57 -22.34
N ALA A 538 -15.60 -22.31 -21.22
CA ALA A 538 -14.85 -23.56 -21.16
C ALA A 538 -15.51 -24.71 -21.94
N PHE A 539 -16.83 -24.64 -22.13
CA PHE A 539 -17.64 -25.74 -22.68
C PHE A 539 -18.36 -25.36 -23.98
N GLU A 540 -18.44 -24.09 -24.36
CA GLU A 540 -19.18 -23.68 -25.55
C GLU A 540 -18.58 -24.26 -26.83
N ARG A 541 -19.44 -24.83 -27.68
CA ARG A 541 -19.06 -25.37 -28.99
C ARG A 541 -18.57 -24.28 -29.93
N ASP A 542 -19.27 -23.15 -29.95
CA ASP A 542 -19.00 -22.01 -30.83
C ASP A 542 -18.42 -20.85 -30.01
N PRO A 543 -17.08 -20.64 -30.00
CA PRO A 543 -16.44 -19.64 -29.16
C PRO A 543 -16.99 -18.21 -29.36
N GLY A 544 -17.21 -17.52 -28.24
CA GLY A 544 -17.73 -16.15 -28.20
C GLY A 544 -19.26 -16.04 -28.24
N THR A 545 -19.98 -17.16 -28.17
CA THR A 545 -21.46 -17.16 -28.05
C THR A 545 -21.88 -16.62 -26.70
N ALA A 546 -21.24 -17.10 -25.62
CA ALA A 546 -21.47 -16.60 -24.26
C ALA A 546 -21.12 -15.09 -24.14
N ASP A 547 -20.06 -14.62 -24.79
CA ASP A 547 -19.66 -13.21 -24.80
C ASP A 547 -20.73 -12.30 -25.43
N LYS A 548 -21.31 -12.73 -26.55
CA LYS A 548 -22.37 -11.97 -27.24
C LYS A 548 -23.62 -11.87 -26.37
N LEU A 549 -24.00 -12.98 -25.73
CA LEU A 549 -25.12 -13.02 -24.79
C LEU A 549 -24.89 -12.08 -23.61
N PHE A 550 -23.70 -12.12 -23.00
CA PHE A 550 -23.34 -11.26 -21.87
C PHE A 550 -23.34 -9.78 -22.24
N LYS A 551 -22.73 -9.41 -23.38
CA LYS A 551 -22.73 -8.01 -23.87
C LYS A 551 -24.14 -7.48 -24.12
N LYS A 552 -25.06 -8.33 -24.61
CA LYS A 552 -26.47 -7.97 -24.76
C LYS A 552 -27.11 -7.75 -23.39
N PHE A 553 -26.95 -8.70 -22.47
CA PHE A 553 -27.50 -8.64 -21.12
C PHE A 553 -27.07 -7.38 -20.35
N VAL A 554 -25.78 -7.03 -20.34
CA VAL A 554 -25.29 -5.82 -19.66
C VAL A 554 -25.95 -4.54 -20.19
N ARG A 555 -26.15 -4.44 -21.51
CA ARG A 555 -26.86 -3.29 -22.14
C ARG A 555 -28.33 -3.23 -21.75
N GLU A 556 -28.99 -4.38 -21.60
CA GLU A 556 -30.38 -4.47 -21.17
C GLU A 556 -30.52 -4.10 -19.69
N VAL A 557 -29.62 -4.58 -18.83
CA VAL A 557 -29.55 -4.22 -17.40
C VAL A 557 -29.31 -2.72 -17.20
N GLU A 558 -28.44 -2.10 -18.01
CA GLU A 558 -28.21 -0.65 -17.97
C GLU A 558 -29.49 0.15 -18.24
N ARG A 559 -30.33 -0.34 -19.16
CA ARG A 559 -31.58 0.32 -19.57
C ARG A 559 -32.78 -0.07 -18.70
N ALA A 560 -32.63 -1.09 -17.84
CA ALA A 560 -33.72 -1.62 -17.05
C ALA A 560 -34.28 -0.57 -16.07
N PRO A 561 -35.61 -0.37 -16.02
CA PRO A 561 -36.23 0.67 -15.21
C PRO A 561 -36.29 0.33 -13.72
N SER A 562 -36.26 -0.96 -13.36
CA SER A 562 -36.44 -1.42 -11.97
C SER A 562 -35.62 -2.66 -11.67
N SER A 563 -35.40 -2.94 -10.38
CA SER A 563 -34.75 -4.16 -9.91
C SER A 563 -35.55 -5.43 -10.20
N GLN A 564 -36.87 -5.33 -10.38
CA GLN A 564 -37.70 -6.47 -10.81
C GLN A 564 -37.36 -6.88 -12.24
N VAL A 565 -37.33 -5.92 -13.17
CA VAL A 565 -36.95 -6.19 -14.57
C VAL A 565 -35.52 -6.74 -14.66
N VAL A 566 -34.60 -6.27 -13.81
CA VAL A 566 -33.24 -6.82 -13.74
C VAL A 566 -33.23 -8.31 -13.33
N ARG A 567 -34.13 -8.73 -12.43
CA ARG A 567 -34.26 -10.14 -12.05
C ARG A 567 -34.82 -10.98 -13.19
N GLU A 568 -35.85 -10.49 -13.87
CA GLU A 568 -36.44 -11.14 -15.05
C GLU A 568 -35.39 -11.30 -16.16
N LEU A 569 -34.63 -10.25 -16.47
CA LEU A 569 -33.52 -10.30 -17.44
C LEU A 569 -32.44 -11.31 -17.06
N LEU A 570 -32.14 -11.46 -15.76
CA LEU A 570 -31.16 -12.43 -15.29
C LEU A 570 -31.69 -13.87 -15.45
N GLU A 571 -32.96 -14.10 -15.15
CA GLU A 571 -33.60 -15.40 -15.37
C GLU A 571 -33.58 -15.77 -16.86
N ASP A 572 -34.00 -14.84 -17.73
CA ASP A 572 -33.95 -15.01 -19.19
C ASP A 572 -32.53 -15.27 -19.70
N PHE A 573 -31.54 -14.55 -19.16
CA PHE A 573 -30.13 -14.76 -19.46
C PHE A 573 -29.69 -16.16 -19.08
N LEU A 574 -30.00 -16.63 -17.87
CA LEU A 574 -29.61 -17.95 -17.37
C LEU A 574 -30.28 -19.08 -18.16
N ASP A 575 -31.55 -18.90 -18.56
CA ASP A 575 -32.25 -19.87 -19.39
C ASP A 575 -31.69 -19.94 -20.80
N THR A 576 -31.36 -18.79 -21.40
CA THR A 576 -30.68 -18.74 -22.71
C THR A 576 -29.28 -19.35 -22.63
N ALA A 577 -28.55 -19.05 -21.55
CA ALA A 577 -27.22 -19.60 -21.27
C ALA A 577 -27.21 -21.12 -21.18
N ARG A 578 -28.22 -21.74 -20.54
CA ARG A 578 -28.37 -23.20 -20.47
C ARG A 578 -28.65 -23.86 -21.82
N GLN A 579 -29.16 -23.11 -22.79
CA GLN A 579 -29.47 -23.60 -24.14
C GLN A 579 -28.28 -23.49 -25.10
N ILE A 580 -27.18 -22.82 -24.71
CA ILE A 580 -25.97 -22.73 -25.53
C ILE A 580 -25.42 -24.15 -25.76
N PRO A 581 -25.16 -24.56 -27.01
CA PRO A 581 -24.55 -25.85 -27.30
C PRO A 581 -23.17 -25.98 -26.64
N VAL A 582 -23.01 -27.05 -25.87
CA VAL A 582 -21.74 -27.37 -25.19
C VAL A 582 -21.08 -28.62 -25.77
N GLU A 583 -19.77 -28.72 -25.57
CA GLU A 583 -18.94 -29.90 -25.81
C GLU A 583 -18.61 -30.59 -24.51
N ASP A 584 -18.50 -31.92 -24.55
CA ASP A 584 -17.98 -32.71 -23.42
C ASP A 584 -16.46 -32.63 -23.43
N THR A 585 -15.89 -31.94 -22.45
CA THR A 585 -14.46 -31.65 -22.34
C THR A 585 -14.08 -31.57 -20.87
N ASP A 586 -12.81 -31.83 -20.56
CA ASP A 586 -12.24 -31.73 -19.22
C ASP A 586 -11.31 -30.50 -19.12
N PRO A 587 -11.86 -29.28 -18.99
CA PRO A 587 -11.07 -28.06 -19.09
C PRO A 587 -10.11 -27.89 -17.91
N VAL A 588 -8.94 -27.29 -18.15
CA VAL A 588 -8.06 -26.86 -17.04
C VAL A 588 -8.76 -25.76 -16.25
N ARG A 589 -8.75 -25.84 -14.93
CA ARG A 589 -9.40 -24.87 -14.04
C ARG A 589 -8.37 -23.86 -13.57
N VAL A 590 -8.49 -22.61 -14.01
CA VAL A 590 -7.54 -21.53 -13.72
C VAL A 590 -8.19 -20.51 -12.82
N ARG A 591 -7.61 -20.29 -11.64
CA ARG A 591 -8.08 -19.25 -10.73
C ARG A 591 -7.35 -17.94 -10.94
N ILE A 592 -8.10 -16.84 -11.01
CA ILE A 592 -7.55 -15.49 -11.03
C ILE A 592 -7.61 -14.90 -9.61
N VAL A 593 -6.44 -14.49 -9.10
CA VAL A 593 -6.29 -13.77 -7.83
C VAL A 593 -5.54 -12.46 -8.05
N GLY A 594 -5.62 -11.52 -7.11
CA GLY A 594 -4.85 -10.29 -7.21
C GLY A 594 -5.59 -9.03 -6.76
N GLU A 595 -5.10 -7.88 -7.22
CA GLU A 595 -5.67 -6.58 -6.89
C GLU A 595 -7.03 -6.40 -7.57
N ILE A 596 -8.08 -6.13 -6.79
CA ILE A 596 -9.48 -6.13 -7.25
C ILE A 596 -9.73 -5.24 -8.45
N TRP A 597 -9.14 -4.04 -8.52
CA TRP A 597 -9.43 -3.12 -9.60
C TRP A 597 -8.83 -3.63 -10.91
N VAL A 598 -7.58 -4.10 -10.90
CA VAL A 598 -6.95 -4.70 -12.10
C VAL A 598 -7.63 -6.01 -12.51
N VAL A 599 -8.07 -6.81 -11.55
CA VAL A 599 -8.83 -8.04 -11.82
C VAL A 599 -10.16 -7.74 -12.52
N LEU A 600 -10.85 -6.65 -12.14
CA LEU A 600 -12.17 -6.30 -12.68
C LEU A 600 -12.12 -5.40 -13.94
N GLU A 601 -11.06 -4.63 -14.15
CA GLU A 601 -10.97 -3.71 -15.29
C GLU A 601 -10.41 -4.42 -16.54
N GLN A 602 -11.33 -4.87 -17.40
CA GLN A 602 -11.04 -5.69 -18.59
C GLN A 602 -10.04 -5.05 -19.56
N TYR A 603 -10.09 -3.73 -19.78
CA TYR A 603 -9.11 -3.08 -20.66
C TYR A 603 -7.70 -3.16 -20.08
N VAL A 604 -7.57 -3.04 -18.77
CA VAL A 604 -6.27 -2.99 -18.08
C VAL A 604 -5.63 -4.37 -18.04
N ASN A 605 -6.40 -5.42 -17.78
CA ASN A 605 -5.90 -6.80 -17.83
C ASN A 605 -5.93 -7.44 -19.22
N LEU A 606 -6.12 -6.63 -20.28
CA LEU A 606 -6.12 -7.06 -21.69
C LEU A 606 -7.12 -8.17 -22.01
N GLU A 607 -8.33 -8.06 -21.44
CA GLU A 607 -9.41 -9.03 -21.56
C GLU A 607 -8.98 -10.47 -21.17
N LEU A 608 -8.12 -10.63 -20.15
CA LEU A 608 -7.51 -11.93 -19.78
C LEU A 608 -8.53 -13.09 -19.70
N GLU A 609 -9.67 -12.89 -19.06
CA GLU A 609 -10.68 -13.95 -18.92
C GLU A 609 -11.25 -14.41 -20.25
N ARG A 610 -11.31 -13.50 -21.23
CA ARG A 610 -11.74 -13.79 -22.58
C ARG A 610 -10.60 -14.41 -23.38
N MET A 611 -9.36 -13.97 -23.19
CA MET A 611 -8.16 -14.58 -23.75
C MET A 611 -8.08 -16.06 -23.34
N LEU A 612 -8.22 -16.36 -22.05
CA LEU A 612 -8.29 -17.73 -21.53
C LEU A 612 -9.45 -18.52 -22.15
N GLY A 613 -10.63 -17.90 -22.25
CA GLY A 613 -11.81 -18.54 -22.87
C GLY A 613 -11.70 -18.78 -24.38
N ARG A 614 -10.80 -18.09 -25.09
CA ARG A 614 -10.52 -18.34 -26.52
C ARG A 614 -9.62 -19.55 -26.73
N SER A 615 -8.93 -20.03 -25.70
CA SER A 615 -8.10 -21.22 -25.78
C SER A 615 -8.94 -22.42 -26.16
N THR A 616 -8.58 -23.05 -27.29
CA THR A 616 -9.26 -24.25 -27.80
C THR A 616 -8.59 -25.53 -27.31
N ASP A 617 -7.31 -25.47 -26.97
CA ASP A 617 -6.53 -26.59 -26.44
C ASP A 617 -5.38 -26.08 -25.54
N PRO A 618 -5.45 -26.26 -24.21
CA PRO A 618 -6.57 -26.85 -23.47
C PRO A 618 -7.77 -25.90 -23.42
N ARG A 619 -8.98 -26.46 -23.27
CA ARG A 619 -10.15 -25.67 -22.84
C ARG A 619 -9.93 -25.15 -21.42
N VAL A 620 -10.32 -23.91 -21.13
CA VAL A 620 -10.07 -23.25 -19.83
C VAL A 620 -11.35 -22.86 -19.13
N TRP A 621 -11.52 -23.32 -17.89
CA TRP A 621 -12.54 -22.83 -16.98
C TRP A 621 -11.92 -21.82 -16.02
N VAL A 622 -12.29 -20.56 -16.20
CA VAL A 622 -11.86 -19.46 -15.32
C VAL A 622 -12.65 -19.48 -14.01
N ASP A 623 -11.94 -19.42 -12.89
CA ASP A 623 -12.50 -19.24 -11.55
C ASP A 623 -12.06 -17.89 -10.99
N ARG A 624 -13.01 -16.98 -10.76
CA ARG A 624 -12.75 -15.71 -10.09
C ARG A 624 -13.75 -15.47 -8.98
N GLU A 625 -13.28 -15.56 -7.74
CA GLU A 625 -14.08 -15.21 -6.55
C GLU A 625 -14.14 -13.70 -6.28
N ILE A 626 -13.16 -12.94 -6.78
CA ILE A 626 -13.10 -11.48 -6.59
C ILE A 626 -14.18 -10.83 -7.46
N SER A 627 -15.18 -10.22 -6.83
CA SER A 627 -16.23 -9.44 -7.52
C SER A 627 -16.72 -8.30 -6.64
N VAL A 628 -17.43 -7.33 -7.25
CA VAL A 628 -18.00 -6.20 -6.51
C VAL A 628 -19.03 -6.70 -5.49
N THR A 629 -19.87 -7.65 -5.89
CA THR A 629 -20.91 -8.24 -5.05
C THR A 629 -20.30 -9.02 -3.88
N ASN A 630 -19.28 -9.83 -4.12
CA ASN A 630 -18.60 -10.55 -3.04
C ASN A 630 -17.93 -9.58 -2.06
N TRP A 631 -17.25 -8.54 -2.57
CA TRP A 631 -16.68 -7.49 -1.71
C TRP A 631 -17.76 -6.81 -0.86
N PHE A 632 -18.91 -6.49 -1.46
CA PHE A 632 -20.06 -5.88 -0.77
C PHE A 632 -20.64 -6.78 0.31
N HIS A 633 -20.77 -8.09 0.05
CA HIS A 633 -21.21 -9.11 1.01
C HIS A 633 -20.18 -9.42 2.10
N GLN A 634 -18.93 -9.03 1.94
CA GLN A 634 -17.90 -9.22 2.97
C GLN A 634 -17.73 -7.98 3.86
N HIS A 635 -18.12 -6.79 3.40
CA HIS A 635 -17.77 -5.52 4.04
C HIS A 635 -18.94 -4.59 4.35
N ILE A 636 -20.00 -4.56 3.52
CA ILE A 636 -21.09 -3.58 3.66
C ILE A 636 -22.38 -4.24 4.16
N PHE A 637 -22.81 -5.32 3.50
CA PHE A 637 -23.99 -6.10 3.90
C PHE A 637 -23.59 -7.56 4.12
N PRO A 638 -22.99 -7.87 5.29
CA PRO A 638 -22.42 -9.18 5.53
C PRO A 638 -23.46 -10.31 5.45
N THR A 639 -23.24 -11.26 4.55
CA THR A 639 -23.99 -12.52 4.52
C THR A 639 -23.25 -13.59 5.31
N LYS A 640 -23.99 -14.54 5.91
CA LYS A 640 -23.36 -15.62 6.71
C LYS A 640 -22.37 -16.44 5.90
N GLU A 641 -22.69 -16.70 4.63
CA GLU A 641 -21.83 -17.44 3.70
C GLU A 641 -20.55 -16.67 3.37
N ALA A 642 -20.66 -15.38 3.01
CA ALA A 642 -19.50 -14.56 2.67
C ALA A 642 -18.56 -14.37 3.88
N LEU A 643 -19.12 -14.19 5.09
CA LEU A 643 -18.32 -14.11 6.31
C LEU A 643 -17.60 -15.43 6.61
N ARG A 644 -18.27 -16.57 6.44
CA ARG A 644 -17.66 -17.89 6.59
C ARG A 644 -16.52 -18.08 5.59
N ARG A 645 -16.76 -17.79 4.31
CA ARG A 645 -15.74 -17.89 3.25
C ARG A 645 -14.55 -16.98 3.52
N ARG A 646 -14.80 -15.74 3.97
CA ARG A 646 -13.74 -14.80 4.39
C ARG A 646 -12.87 -15.38 5.51
N GLU A 647 -13.47 -16.01 6.51
CA GLU A 647 -12.73 -16.64 7.61
C GLU A 647 -11.95 -17.88 7.15
N GLU A 648 -12.49 -18.68 6.24
CA GLU A 648 -11.79 -19.81 5.62
C GLU A 648 -10.54 -19.34 4.85
N ILE A 649 -10.69 -18.30 4.01
CA ILE A 649 -9.57 -17.66 3.30
C ILE A 649 -8.55 -17.11 4.29
N LYS A 650 -9.02 -16.48 5.37
CA LYS A 650 -8.14 -15.89 6.37
C LYS A 650 -7.27 -16.96 7.06
N LYS A 651 -7.89 -18.04 7.52
CA LYS A 651 -7.19 -19.18 8.15
C LYS A 651 -6.23 -19.87 7.20
N ALA A 652 -6.56 -19.96 5.91
CA ALA A 652 -5.68 -20.55 4.90
C ALA A 652 -4.41 -19.71 4.68
N ALA A 653 -4.50 -18.38 4.77
CA ALA A 653 -3.37 -17.47 4.59
C ALA A 653 -2.49 -17.31 5.84
N GLU A 654 -3.06 -17.42 7.04
CA GLU A 654 -2.40 -17.16 8.32
C GLU A 654 -1.01 -17.81 8.51
N PRO A 655 -0.77 -19.08 8.11
CA PRO A 655 0.55 -19.70 8.23
C PRO A 655 1.65 -19.06 7.37
N TYR A 656 1.26 -18.31 6.34
CA TYR A 656 2.15 -17.71 5.35
C TYR A 656 2.22 -16.20 5.47
N LEU A 657 1.10 -15.57 5.85
CA LEU A 657 0.97 -14.14 6.12
C LEU A 657 0.00 -13.96 7.29
N GLY A 658 0.53 -13.96 8.51
CA GLY A 658 -0.28 -13.92 9.75
C GLY A 658 -0.98 -12.59 10.02
N ILE A 659 -0.57 -11.51 9.33
CA ILE A 659 -1.13 -10.18 9.50
C ILE A 659 -1.57 -9.62 8.14
N GLU A 660 -2.80 -9.11 8.07
CA GLU A 660 -3.33 -8.47 6.87
C GLU A 660 -2.50 -7.23 6.49
N VAL A 661 -2.07 -7.14 5.23
CA VAL A 661 -1.25 -6.02 4.72
C VAL A 661 -2.07 -4.94 3.99
N GLY A 662 -3.40 -5.04 4.05
CA GLY A 662 -4.34 -4.25 3.25
C GLY A 662 -4.50 -4.79 1.82
N GLY A 663 -5.28 -4.09 0.99
CA GLY A 663 -5.57 -4.55 -0.37
C GLY A 663 -6.12 -5.98 -0.40
N HIS A 664 -5.71 -6.76 -1.41
CA HIS A 664 -6.13 -8.15 -1.59
C HIS A 664 -5.01 -9.17 -1.32
N GLY A 665 -3.83 -8.75 -0.86
CA GLY A 665 -2.67 -9.65 -0.75
C GLY A 665 -2.90 -10.87 0.15
N HIS A 666 -3.61 -10.68 1.26
CA HIS A 666 -4.00 -11.78 2.15
C HIS A 666 -5.04 -12.72 1.51
N VAL A 667 -5.96 -12.16 0.70
CA VAL A 667 -6.95 -12.93 -0.05
C VAL A 667 -6.27 -13.74 -1.17
N SER A 668 -5.32 -13.14 -1.88
CA SER A 668 -4.51 -13.81 -2.93
C SER A 668 -3.79 -15.04 -2.39
N ILE A 669 -3.17 -14.94 -1.21
CA ILE A 669 -2.52 -16.07 -0.54
C ILE A 669 -3.54 -17.14 -0.14
N GLY A 670 -4.61 -16.75 0.57
CA GLY A 670 -5.59 -17.70 1.10
C GLY A 670 -6.30 -18.49 -0.01
N LEU A 671 -6.73 -17.79 -1.07
CA LEU A 671 -7.35 -18.43 -2.24
C LEU A 671 -6.38 -19.36 -2.99
N THR A 672 -5.08 -19.04 -3.00
CA THR A 672 -4.05 -19.92 -3.59
C THR A 672 -3.85 -21.18 -2.75
N VAL A 673 -3.83 -21.06 -1.41
CA VAL A 673 -3.69 -22.21 -0.51
C VAL A 673 -4.88 -23.17 -0.63
N LEU A 674 -6.09 -22.63 -0.78
CA LEU A 674 -7.32 -23.42 -0.95
C LEU A 674 -7.46 -24.05 -2.34
N ALA A 675 -6.75 -23.53 -3.34
CA ALA A 675 -6.92 -23.87 -4.74
C ALA A 675 -6.85 -25.37 -5.04
N LYS A 676 -5.86 -26.09 -4.48
CA LYS A 676 -5.69 -27.53 -4.71
C LYS A 676 -6.86 -28.36 -4.17
N GLN A 677 -7.39 -27.99 -3.00
CA GLN A 677 -8.55 -28.65 -2.39
C GLN A 677 -9.82 -28.39 -3.20
N GLU A 678 -9.86 -27.28 -3.94
CA GLU A 678 -10.99 -26.84 -4.75
C GLU A 678 -10.88 -27.27 -6.22
N GLY A 679 -9.90 -28.11 -6.55
CA GLY A 679 -9.69 -28.66 -7.88
C GLY A 679 -9.27 -27.61 -8.91
N ILE A 680 -8.46 -26.64 -8.49
CA ILE A 680 -7.83 -25.65 -9.37
C ILE A 680 -6.48 -26.19 -9.86
N ASP A 681 -6.25 -26.10 -11.17
CA ASP A 681 -5.05 -26.62 -11.84
C ASP A 681 -3.91 -25.59 -11.87
N GLY A 682 -4.23 -24.29 -11.88
CA GLY A 682 -3.24 -23.22 -11.88
C GLY A 682 -3.80 -21.87 -11.40
N ILE A 683 -2.90 -20.98 -10.98
CA ILE A 683 -3.22 -19.62 -10.55
C ILE A 683 -2.66 -18.61 -11.54
N ILE A 684 -3.46 -17.60 -11.90
CA ILE A 684 -2.95 -16.36 -12.49
C ILE A 684 -3.10 -15.25 -11.46
N HIS A 685 -1.97 -14.68 -11.05
CA HIS A 685 -1.89 -13.57 -10.10
C HIS A 685 -1.78 -12.25 -10.85
N LEU A 686 -2.78 -11.38 -10.73
CA LEU A 686 -2.85 -10.08 -11.39
C LEU A 686 -2.56 -8.94 -10.42
N MET A 687 -1.62 -8.06 -10.76
CA MET A 687 -1.36 -6.87 -9.95
C MET A 687 -0.90 -5.69 -10.80
N PRO A 688 -1.25 -4.45 -10.44
CA PRO A 688 -0.62 -3.31 -11.05
C PRO A 688 0.81 -3.18 -10.53
N PHE A 689 1.69 -2.63 -11.37
CA PHE A 689 3.03 -2.23 -10.96
C PHE A 689 2.98 -1.37 -9.68
N THR A 690 3.96 -1.59 -8.80
CA THR A 690 4.12 -0.98 -7.47
C THR A 690 3.03 -1.31 -6.42
N CYS A 691 2.08 -2.21 -6.68
CA CYS A 691 1.02 -2.56 -5.71
C CYS A 691 1.57 -3.18 -4.40
N MET A 692 1.71 -2.38 -3.34
CA MET A 692 2.41 -2.82 -2.11
C MET A 692 1.85 -4.09 -1.47
N PRO A 693 0.53 -4.28 -1.30
CA PRO A 693 -0.01 -5.53 -0.76
C PRO A 693 0.23 -6.75 -1.65
N GLU A 694 0.10 -6.60 -2.96
CA GLU A 694 0.30 -7.72 -3.89
C GLU A 694 1.78 -8.04 -4.09
N ILE A 695 2.70 -7.07 -3.93
CA ILE A 695 4.15 -7.35 -3.89
C ILE A 695 4.48 -8.30 -2.73
N VAL A 696 3.87 -8.06 -1.54
CA VAL A 696 4.02 -8.97 -0.40
C VAL A 696 3.47 -10.35 -0.73
N ALA A 697 2.28 -10.42 -1.34
CA ALA A 697 1.68 -11.68 -1.73
C ALA A 697 2.54 -12.42 -2.77
N GLN A 698 2.96 -11.75 -3.84
CA GLN A 698 3.78 -12.29 -4.93
C GLN A 698 5.04 -12.98 -4.39
N ASN A 699 5.75 -12.30 -3.47
CA ASN A 699 6.97 -12.82 -2.88
C ASN A 699 6.76 -14.16 -2.16
N ILE A 700 5.63 -14.27 -1.45
CA ILE A 700 5.19 -15.50 -0.77
C ILE A 700 4.68 -16.55 -1.77
N LEU A 701 3.96 -16.11 -2.82
CA LEU A 701 3.38 -16.99 -3.85
C LEU A 701 4.45 -17.79 -4.60
N VAL A 702 5.64 -17.22 -4.85
CA VAL A 702 6.76 -17.94 -5.50
C VAL A 702 7.06 -19.25 -4.76
N ARG A 703 7.14 -19.21 -3.43
CA ARG A 703 7.43 -20.40 -2.61
C ARG A 703 6.21 -21.27 -2.38
N LEU A 704 5.01 -20.68 -2.33
CA LEU A 704 3.78 -21.45 -2.27
C LEU A 704 3.56 -22.30 -3.52
N SER A 705 3.97 -21.81 -4.70
CA SER A 705 3.91 -22.58 -5.95
C SER A 705 4.67 -23.91 -5.83
N GLU A 706 5.91 -23.85 -5.33
CA GLU A 706 6.73 -25.04 -5.05
C GLU A 706 6.08 -25.94 -3.98
N LYS A 707 5.66 -25.35 -2.85
CA LYS A 707 5.15 -26.10 -1.69
C LYS A 707 3.84 -26.83 -1.99
N LEU A 708 2.95 -26.22 -2.76
CA LEU A 708 1.64 -26.78 -3.11
C LEU A 708 1.70 -27.65 -4.37
N ASP A 709 2.82 -27.64 -5.10
CA ASP A 709 2.95 -28.21 -6.44
C ASP A 709 1.82 -27.68 -7.36
N LEU A 710 1.69 -26.35 -7.38
CA LEU A 710 0.64 -25.61 -8.08
C LEU A 710 1.29 -24.53 -8.95
N PRO A 711 1.18 -24.60 -10.28
CA PRO A 711 1.71 -23.56 -11.17
C PRO A 711 1.05 -22.20 -10.93
N ILE A 712 1.88 -21.15 -10.82
CA ILE A 712 1.44 -19.77 -10.64
C ILE A 712 2.08 -18.89 -11.72
N LEU A 713 1.26 -18.17 -12.48
CA LEU A 713 1.70 -17.13 -13.41
C LEU A 713 1.37 -15.76 -12.82
N THR A 714 2.37 -14.96 -12.48
CA THR A 714 2.16 -13.56 -12.10
C THR A 714 2.25 -12.64 -13.32
N LEU A 715 1.20 -11.85 -13.55
CA LEU A 715 1.16 -10.80 -14.56
C LEU A 715 1.11 -9.43 -13.87
N ILE A 716 2.14 -8.63 -14.14
CA ILE A 716 2.29 -7.28 -13.61
C ILE A 716 1.89 -6.31 -14.70
N ILE A 717 0.86 -5.53 -14.42
CA ILE A 717 0.24 -4.64 -15.39
C ILE A 717 0.79 -3.22 -15.22
N THR A 718 1.33 -2.70 -16.31
CA THR A 718 1.83 -1.32 -16.47
C THR A 718 1.11 -0.66 -17.64
N ASP A 719 1.36 0.63 -17.82
CA ASP A 719 0.99 1.38 -19.00
C ASP A 719 1.75 1.00 -20.28
N GLN A 720 2.82 0.22 -20.15
CA GLN A 720 3.67 -0.27 -21.24
C GLN A 720 3.42 -1.75 -21.56
N THR A 721 2.51 -2.42 -20.85
CA THR A 721 2.20 -3.83 -21.08
C THR A 721 1.59 -4.04 -22.45
N GLY A 722 2.26 -4.84 -23.30
CA GLY A 722 1.77 -5.23 -24.62
C GLY A 722 0.98 -6.55 -24.60
N GLU A 723 -0.10 -6.60 -25.38
CA GLU A 723 -1.01 -7.77 -25.49
C GLU A 723 -0.28 -9.04 -25.92
N ALA A 724 0.53 -8.99 -26.98
CA ALA A 724 1.26 -10.15 -27.50
C ALA A 724 2.20 -10.78 -26.45
N GLY A 725 2.80 -9.96 -25.58
CA GLY A 725 3.68 -10.45 -24.50
C GLY A 725 2.92 -11.17 -23.40
N ILE A 726 1.71 -10.72 -23.07
CA ILE A 726 0.83 -11.43 -22.13
C ILE A 726 0.29 -12.72 -22.75
N GLU A 727 -0.18 -12.66 -23.99
CA GLU A 727 -0.74 -13.80 -24.70
C GLU A 727 0.25 -14.97 -24.75
N THR A 728 1.49 -14.71 -25.17
CA THR A 728 2.56 -15.74 -25.23
C THR A 728 2.82 -16.39 -23.85
N ARG A 729 2.80 -15.60 -22.77
CA ARG A 729 3.03 -16.11 -21.41
C ARG A 729 1.85 -16.93 -20.90
N VAL A 730 0.63 -16.53 -21.25
CA VAL A 730 -0.59 -17.26 -20.93
C VAL A 730 -0.64 -18.58 -21.70
N GLU A 731 -0.35 -18.59 -22.99
CA GLU A 731 -0.27 -19.81 -23.80
C GLU A 731 0.72 -20.81 -23.22
N ALA A 732 1.95 -20.38 -22.96
CA ALA A 732 2.98 -21.23 -22.33
C ALA A 732 2.55 -21.76 -20.96
N PHE A 733 1.82 -20.96 -20.18
CA PHE A 733 1.27 -21.40 -18.90
C PHE A 733 0.19 -22.47 -19.07
N LEU A 734 -0.72 -22.31 -20.05
CA LEU A 734 -1.76 -23.28 -20.35
C LEU A 734 -1.19 -24.62 -20.84
N ASP A 735 -0.11 -24.59 -21.63
CA ASP A 735 0.62 -25.80 -22.04
C ASP A 735 1.15 -26.59 -20.83
N VAL A 736 1.75 -25.90 -19.85
CA VAL A 736 2.20 -26.50 -18.60
C VAL A 736 1.03 -27.13 -17.83
N LEU A 737 -0.12 -26.47 -17.75
CA LEU A 737 -1.30 -27.00 -17.07
C LEU A 737 -1.83 -28.26 -17.77
N LYS A 738 -1.91 -28.21 -19.11
CA LYS A 738 -2.35 -29.34 -19.93
C LYS A 738 -1.46 -30.57 -19.70
N GLU A 739 -0.14 -30.41 -19.79
CA GLU A 739 0.81 -31.51 -19.59
C GLU A 739 0.65 -32.12 -18.19
N ARG A 740 0.58 -31.29 -17.15
CA ARG A 740 0.41 -31.75 -15.76
C ARG A 740 -0.90 -32.49 -15.55
N LYS A 741 -1.99 -32.04 -16.19
CA LYS A 741 -3.31 -32.68 -16.08
C LYS A 741 -3.33 -34.04 -16.79
N LEU A 742 -2.68 -34.16 -17.96
CA LEU A 742 -2.50 -35.42 -18.67
C LEU A 742 -1.70 -36.46 -17.86
N ILE A 743 -0.67 -36.01 -17.13
CA ILE A 743 0.13 -36.89 -16.26
C ILE A 743 -0.72 -37.41 -15.08
N LYS A 744 -1.49 -36.54 -14.41
CA LYS A 744 -2.38 -36.93 -13.32
C LYS A 744 -3.49 -37.88 -13.75
N GLY A 745 -4.00 -37.76 -14.97
CA GLY A 745 -5.02 -38.67 -15.50
C GLY A 745 -4.50 -40.06 -15.88
N ARG A 746 -3.18 -40.29 -15.90
CA ARG A 746 -2.55 -41.57 -16.26
C ARG A 746 -2.08 -42.41 -15.06
N GLY A 747 -2.06 -41.83 -13.85
CA GLY A 747 -1.67 -42.49 -12.61
C GLY A 747 -2.87 -42.69 -11.70
#